data_AF-A0A9W8MXW7-F1
#
_entry.id   AF-A0A9W8MXW7-F1
#
_cell.length_a   1.000
_cell.length_b   1.000
_cell.length_c   1.000
_cell.angle_alpha   90.00
_cell.angle_beta   90.00
_cell.angle_gamma   90.00
#
_symmetry.space_group_name_H-M   'P 1'
#
loop_
_entity.id
_entity.type
_entity.pdbx_description
1 polymer ?
#
loop_
_entity_poly.entity_id
_entity_poly.type
_entity_poly.pdbx_seq_one_letter_code
_entity_poly.pdbx_strand_id
1 'polypeptide(L)'
;MRRKRGPLLITLACLAVFFTVVLVTKSIGHSEWGDQWQQGSSMEPSTLVFKRLDLQRIWKWEVASGHYPSTQPIPAQIGLTKPLMNPATPHQPPLVKPSRYRQPGALDFLTEIRGAGPKRVYLDIQSKPPNVEYPPRPVPGSVADLDHVMKHCDFGKGKYVRDCLEMLRLGGGLDNGERIRRDDTVDWRYIYVEQADNETTKYELDDTTAEEQAPLFRKPAGRKVEDPNEGLLKKKGAEWEPKVVLPPILQHRPAQSLPEACDPQNPRVYHMFWTGPFTDKPYLALMSFLYTQNTGIHLDEWPQDSKTCRPQFWLWINPGPAAAVPNPNAVRDMYDQLKSSPWASPFLHPRFKDVIQFKLWNTTEQLDGIPEIKEEWRALQESLFNSGGHIISVKKKTPPTTALSGNASATTATEKADEDDLLNRTGSKSSSSYDRLSVILSDMARFILCHRFGGIYLDADTILLRDWEELWGWKGAFAYRWSRLEKYNTAVLRMNKGSALGTFLFRTALKNGLDFHPMSVSRYTADSYLEGLLLRLPDALFDAAWLNTENYQRDRPPQPYFTEFGDFFDTPAQNSAAPHALGFRGFFRGSYSYHFHNFWWKPFDPARNFPDLGPRFKAGEDIARAALREEKLKAALAAQSKVATGTNTVAAVVRTASTFDEELADLTESDKVDLDWSIVMKRTFEAYIRGERPNMYGEWIKW
;
A
#
# COMPACT_ATOMS: atom_id res chain seq x y z
N MET A 1 -1.76 -67.33 34.77
CA MET A 1 -0.85 -66.16 34.77
C MET A 1 -1.49 -65.02 33.97
N ARG A 2 -2.02 -64.01 34.68
CA ARG A 2 -2.71 -62.83 34.14
C ARG A 2 -1.71 -61.94 33.39
N ARG A 3 -1.84 -61.85 32.06
CA ARG A 3 -0.96 -61.05 31.20
C ARG A 3 -1.40 -59.58 31.16
N LYS A 4 -0.41 -58.73 31.38
CA LYS A 4 -0.39 -57.26 31.47
C LYS A 4 -1.04 -56.56 30.27
N ARG A 5 -2.34 -56.26 30.33
CA ARG A 5 -3.04 -55.36 29.37
C ARG A 5 -3.17 -53.91 29.86
N GLY A 6 -2.76 -53.62 31.11
CA GLY A 6 -2.84 -52.29 31.72
C GLY A 6 -2.02 -51.19 31.04
N PRO A 7 -0.75 -51.42 30.64
CA PRO A 7 0.09 -50.35 30.08
C PRO A 7 -0.43 -49.84 28.72
N LEU A 8 -0.95 -50.74 27.88
CA LEU A 8 -1.47 -50.42 26.55
C LEU A 8 -2.72 -49.52 26.61
N LEU A 9 -3.61 -49.82 27.56
CA LEU A 9 -4.83 -49.03 27.78
C LEU A 9 -4.52 -47.63 28.32
N ILE A 10 -3.51 -47.51 29.19
CA ILE A 10 -3.06 -46.21 29.71
C ILE A 10 -2.42 -45.38 28.59
N THR A 11 -1.58 -45.98 27.73
CA THR A 11 -1.03 -45.26 26.57
C THR A 11 -2.09 -44.82 25.57
N LEU A 12 -3.13 -45.63 25.32
CA LEU A 12 -4.24 -45.26 24.46
C LEU A 12 -5.09 -44.14 25.08
N ALA A 13 -5.30 -44.16 26.40
CA ALA A 13 -6.01 -43.09 27.10
C ALA A 13 -5.22 -41.77 27.08
N CYS A 14 -3.90 -41.81 27.28
CA CYS A 14 -3.05 -40.61 27.19
C CYS A 14 -3.00 -40.04 25.75
N LEU A 15 -2.95 -40.91 24.74
CA LEU A 15 -3.06 -40.49 23.33
C LEU A 15 -4.43 -39.87 23.04
N ALA A 16 -5.51 -40.47 23.53
CA ALA A 16 -6.84 -39.92 23.37
C ALA A 16 -6.94 -38.53 24.01
N VAL A 17 -6.51 -38.35 25.26
CA VAL A 17 -6.50 -37.04 25.93
C VAL A 17 -5.62 -36.02 25.19
N PHE A 18 -4.45 -36.42 24.70
CA PHE A 18 -3.59 -35.56 23.89
C PHE A 18 -4.30 -35.10 22.61
N PHE A 19 -4.95 -36.01 21.88
CA PHE A 19 -5.74 -35.66 20.70
C PHE A 19 -6.95 -34.80 21.03
N THR A 20 -7.65 -35.03 22.15
CA THR A 20 -8.77 -34.18 22.57
C THR A 20 -8.29 -32.77 22.93
N VAL A 21 -7.16 -32.63 23.63
CA VAL A 21 -6.58 -31.31 23.95
C VAL A 21 -6.12 -30.60 22.68
N VAL A 22 -5.51 -31.30 21.71
CA VAL A 22 -5.13 -30.73 20.40
C VAL A 22 -6.37 -30.32 19.60
N LEU A 23 -7.45 -31.09 19.63
CA LEU A 23 -8.70 -30.77 18.92
C LEU A 23 -9.44 -29.58 19.57
N VAL A 24 -9.45 -29.52 20.90
CA VAL A 24 -10.09 -28.44 21.67
C VAL A 24 -9.26 -27.14 21.63
N THR A 25 -7.93 -27.22 21.63
CA THR A 25 -7.07 -26.02 21.43
C THR A 25 -7.13 -25.51 20.01
N LYS A 26 -7.33 -26.38 19.00
CA LYS A 26 -7.64 -25.95 17.62
C LYS A 26 -9.03 -25.34 17.47
N SER A 27 -10.03 -25.80 18.23
CA SER A 27 -11.41 -25.28 18.11
C SER A 27 -11.70 -24.02 18.94
N ILE A 28 -10.90 -23.71 19.94
CA ILE A 28 -11.09 -22.50 20.78
C ILE A 28 -10.36 -21.27 20.21
N GLY A 29 -9.49 -21.46 19.21
CA GLY A 29 -8.80 -20.40 18.46
C GLY A 29 -9.44 -20.01 17.13
N HIS A 30 -10.75 -20.24 16.95
CA HIS A 30 -11.45 -19.86 15.72
C HIS A 30 -11.65 -18.35 15.63
N SER A 31 -10.67 -17.66 15.04
CA SER A 31 -11.00 -16.53 14.18
C SER A 31 -11.48 -17.12 12.85
N GLU A 32 -12.65 -16.71 12.37
CA GLU A 32 -13.31 -17.23 11.15
C GLU A 32 -12.50 -17.04 9.84
N TRP A 33 -11.26 -16.56 9.92
CA TRP A 33 -10.38 -16.30 8.78
C TRP A 33 -9.15 -17.22 8.72
N GLY A 34 -8.86 -17.99 9.77
CA GLY A 34 -7.69 -18.88 9.83
C GLY A 34 -7.78 -20.12 8.92
N ASP A 35 -8.98 -20.63 8.66
CA ASP A 35 -9.19 -21.88 7.90
C ASP A 35 -9.33 -21.67 6.37
N GLN A 36 -9.37 -20.42 5.87
CA GLN A 36 -9.51 -20.14 4.43
C GLN A 36 -8.21 -20.25 3.60
N TRP A 37 -7.07 -20.52 4.24
CA TRP A 37 -5.75 -20.41 3.58
C TRP A 37 -4.96 -21.72 3.50
N GLN A 38 -5.59 -22.85 3.79
CA GLN A 38 -5.05 -24.19 3.49
C GLN A 38 -5.90 -24.92 2.43
N GLN A 39 -5.91 -24.40 1.20
CA GLN A 39 -6.14 -25.26 0.02
C GLN A 39 -4.82 -25.52 -0.68
N GLY A 40 -4.06 -26.45 -0.12
CA GLY A 40 -3.07 -27.20 -0.88
C GLY A 40 -3.76 -28.34 -1.63
N SER A 41 -3.43 -28.50 -2.91
CA SER A 41 -3.55 -29.71 -3.76
C SER A 41 -4.55 -29.77 -4.93
N SER A 42 -5.35 -28.74 -5.21
CA SER A 42 -5.87 -28.57 -6.59
C SER A 42 -5.07 -27.47 -7.28
N MET A 43 -4.35 -27.79 -8.35
CA MET A 43 -3.68 -26.79 -9.19
C MET A 43 -4.75 -25.80 -9.68
N GLU A 44 -4.73 -24.58 -9.12
CA GLU A 44 -5.68 -23.54 -9.51
C GLU A 44 -5.58 -23.31 -11.03
N PRO A 45 -6.71 -23.08 -11.72
CA PRO A 45 -6.69 -22.88 -13.17
C PRO A 45 -5.91 -21.60 -13.51
N SER A 46 -5.15 -21.64 -14.62
CA SER A 46 -4.41 -20.47 -15.08
C SER A 46 -5.33 -19.28 -15.38
N THR A 47 -4.81 -18.08 -15.13
CA THR A 47 -5.44 -16.78 -15.37
C THR A 47 -5.06 -16.16 -16.71
N LEU A 48 -4.09 -16.75 -17.43
CA LEU A 48 -3.49 -16.17 -18.63
C LEU A 48 -4.49 -16.08 -19.79
N VAL A 49 -4.58 -14.87 -20.36
CA VAL A 49 -5.44 -14.56 -21.51
C VAL A 49 -4.69 -13.96 -22.70
N PHE A 50 -3.37 -13.78 -22.61
CA PHE A 50 -2.54 -13.17 -23.65
C PHE A 50 -1.69 -14.20 -24.38
N LYS A 51 -1.54 -14.03 -25.71
CA LYS A 51 -0.60 -14.84 -26.48
C LYS A 51 0.83 -14.42 -26.16
N ARG A 52 1.80 -15.30 -26.43
CA ARG A 52 3.23 -15.03 -26.26
C ARG A 52 3.67 -13.74 -26.96
N LEU A 53 3.19 -13.53 -28.19
CA LEU A 53 3.53 -12.34 -28.97
C LEU A 53 3.07 -11.05 -28.27
N ASP A 54 1.90 -11.06 -27.62
CA ASP A 54 1.41 -9.90 -26.89
C ASP A 54 2.24 -9.65 -25.62
N LEU A 55 2.63 -10.71 -24.91
CA LEU A 55 3.54 -10.62 -23.75
C LEU A 55 4.91 -10.05 -24.16
N GLN A 56 5.44 -10.43 -25.33
CA GLN A 56 6.66 -9.85 -25.88
C GLN A 56 6.49 -8.36 -26.18
N ARG A 57 5.35 -7.94 -26.74
CA ARG A 57 5.07 -6.52 -26.98
C ARG A 57 5.00 -5.72 -25.68
N ILE A 58 4.40 -6.28 -24.63
CA ILE A 58 4.34 -5.65 -23.30
C ILE A 58 5.75 -5.46 -22.72
N TRP A 59 6.57 -6.52 -22.68
CA TRP A 59 7.97 -6.43 -22.22
C TRP A 59 8.77 -5.39 -23.00
N LYS A 60 8.67 -5.44 -24.32
CA LYS A 60 9.37 -4.52 -25.22
C LYS A 60 8.96 -3.07 -24.97
N TRP A 61 7.67 -2.80 -24.80
CA TRP A 61 7.17 -1.46 -24.53
C TRP A 61 7.64 -0.93 -23.18
N GLU A 62 7.54 -1.73 -22.10
CA GLU A 62 7.95 -1.29 -20.75
C GLU A 62 9.47 -1.06 -20.69
N VAL A 63 10.27 -1.94 -21.28
CA VAL A 63 11.73 -1.78 -21.32
C VAL A 63 12.12 -0.55 -22.15
N ALA A 64 11.59 -0.41 -23.37
CA ALA A 64 11.92 0.72 -24.24
C ALA A 64 11.44 2.07 -23.67
N SER A 65 10.37 2.08 -22.87
CA SER A 65 9.85 3.27 -22.19
C SER A 65 10.67 3.67 -20.95
N GLY A 66 11.71 2.92 -20.60
CA GLY A 66 12.51 3.15 -19.38
C GLY A 66 11.79 2.71 -18.09
N HIS A 67 10.70 1.97 -18.18
CA HIS A 67 9.93 1.49 -17.03
C HIS A 67 10.47 0.18 -16.45
N TYR A 68 11.65 -0.26 -16.90
CA TYR A 68 12.36 -1.39 -16.33
C TYR A 68 13.80 -0.99 -15.96
N PRO A 69 14.00 -0.14 -14.93
CA PRO A 69 15.34 0.30 -14.48
C PRO A 69 16.14 -0.81 -13.76
N SER A 70 15.93 -2.07 -14.15
CA SER A 70 16.55 -3.28 -13.59
C SER A 70 17.44 -3.97 -14.61
N THR A 71 18.44 -4.67 -14.10
CA THR A 71 19.37 -5.54 -14.85
C THR A 71 18.99 -7.01 -14.76
N GLN A 72 17.89 -7.34 -14.08
CA GLN A 72 17.40 -8.72 -13.98
C GLN A 72 17.00 -9.27 -15.36
N PRO A 73 17.23 -10.57 -15.62
CA PRO A 73 16.94 -11.17 -16.92
C PRO A 73 15.43 -11.32 -17.17
N ILE A 74 15.02 -11.23 -18.43
CA ILE A 74 13.64 -11.52 -18.85
C ILE A 74 13.40 -13.02 -18.78
N PRO A 75 12.24 -13.50 -18.29
CA PRO A 75 11.94 -14.93 -18.25
C PRO A 75 12.02 -15.59 -19.63
N ALA A 76 12.69 -16.75 -19.73
CA ALA A 76 12.88 -17.46 -20.99
C ALA A 76 11.56 -17.87 -21.67
N GLN A 77 10.49 -18.00 -20.89
CA GLN A 77 9.14 -18.32 -21.35
C GLN A 77 8.51 -17.23 -22.22
N ILE A 78 9.02 -16.00 -22.15
CA ILE A 78 8.65 -14.91 -23.08
C ILE A 78 9.15 -15.22 -24.50
N GLY A 79 10.24 -15.98 -24.64
CA GLY A 79 10.70 -16.50 -25.94
C GLY A 79 11.24 -15.43 -26.89
N LEU A 80 11.95 -14.42 -26.37
CA LEU A 80 12.58 -13.38 -27.18
C LEU A 80 13.70 -13.95 -28.05
N THR A 81 13.85 -13.41 -29.26
CA THR A 81 14.85 -13.86 -30.25
C THR A 81 15.95 -12.84 -30.48
N LYS A 82 15.71 -11.56 -30.14
CA LYS A 82 16.72 -10.49 -30.11
C LYS A 82 16.77 -9.88 -28.70
N PRO A 83 17.95 -9.43 -28.22
CA PRO A 83 18.04 -8.77 -26.91
C PRO A 83 17.31 -7.42 -26.94
N LEU A 84 16.76 -7.00 -25.80
CA LEU A 84 16.12 -5.68 -25.67
C LEU A 84 17.14 -4.63 -25.21
N MET A 85 17.04 -3.43 -25.78
CA MET A 85 17.81 -2.27 -25.35
C MET A 85 17.05 -1.54 -24.24
N ASN A 86 17.70 -1.31 -23.10
CA ASN A 86 17.11 -0.71 -21.92
C ASN A 86 17.74 0.66 -21.62
N PRO A 87 17.03 1.76 -21.93
CA PRO A 87 17.52 3.11 -21.71
C PRO A 87 17.57 3.51 -20.22
N ALA A 88 16.97 2.73 -19.30
CA ALA A 88 16.96 3.03 -17.87
C ALA A 88 18.11 2.33 -17.08
N THR A 89 19.01 1.64 -17.77
CA THR A 89 20.22 1.03 -17.18
C THR A 89 21.46 1.48 -17.94
N PRO A 90 22.61 1.64 -17.26
CA PRO A 90 23.84 2.12 -17.90
C PRO A 90 24.25 1.32 -19.12
N HIS A 91 24.81 2.00 -20.12
CA HIS A 91 25.32 1.36 -21.32
C HIS A 91 26.22 0.14 -21.02
N GLN A 92 25.89 -0.99 -21.63
CA GLN A 92 26.68 -2.22 -21.55
C GLN A 92 27.17 -2.61 -22.95
N PRO A 93 28.50 -2.72 -23.17
CA PRO A 93 29.01 -3.14 -24.47
C PRO A 93 28.57 -4.58 -24.79
N PRO A 94 28.38 -4.94 -26.07
CA PRO A 94 27.96 -6.27 -26.45
C PRO A 94 28.97 -7.32 -25.95
N LEU A 95 28.49 -8.24 -25.11
CA LEU A 95 29.26 -9.42 -24.69
C LEU A 95 29.43 -10.35 -25.90
N VAL A 96 30.60 -10.31 -26.53
CA VAL A 96 30.98 -11.28 -27.57
C VAL A 96 31.30 -12.61 -26.89
N LYS A 97 30.30 -13.48 -26.72
CA LYS A 97 30.53 -14.85 -26.23
C LYS A 97 31.34 -15.63 -27.28
N PRO A 98 32.49 -16.25 -26.92
CA PRO A 98 33.27 -17.07 -27.85
C PRO A 98 32.45 -18.24 -28.37
N SER A 99 32.52 -18.53 -29.68
CA SER A 99 31.68 -19.55 -30.35
C SER A 99 31.81 -20.97 -29.77
N ARG A 100 32.88 -21.27 -29.00
CA ARG A 100 33.15 -22.58 -28.38
C ARG A 100 32.18 -22.97 -27.25
N TYR A 101 31.37 -22.04 -26.74
CA TYR A 101 30.35 -22.32 -25.72
C TYR A 101 28.92 -22.42 -26.29
N ARG A 102 28.75 -22.30 -27.62
CA ARG A 102 27.44 -22.44 -28.26
C ARG A 102 27.15 -23.92 -28.49
N GLN A 103 26.25 -24.49 -27.70
CA GLN A 103 25.77 -25.87 -27.88
C GLN A 103 25.03 -25.97 -29.22
N PRO A 104 25.46 -26.81 -30.18
CA PRO A 104 24.75 -26.99 -31.44
C PRO A 104 23.37 -27.61 -31.16
N GLY A 105 22.29 -26.89 -31.50
CA GLY A 105 20.91 -27.37 -31.32
C GLY A 105 20.19 -26.89 -30.04
N ALA A 106 20.80 -26.02 -29.23
CA ALA A 106 20.05 -25.27 -28.23
C ALA A 106 19.20 -24.19 -28.93
N LEU A 107 17.90 -24.16 -28.68
CA LEU A 107 17.08 -22.99 -28.98
C LEU A 107 17.56 -21.86 -28.06
N ASP A 108 18.35 -20.92 -28.60
CA ASP A 108 18.90 -19.77 -27.87
C ASP A 108 17.77 -18.78 -27.55
N PHE A 109 16.91 -19.07 -26.57
CA PHE A 109 16.03 -18.06 -25.98
C PHE A 109 16.90 -16.97 -25.36
N LEU A 110 16.71 -15.71 -25.76
CA LEU A 110 17.45 -14.61 -25.18
C LEU A 110 16.69 -14.05 -23.97
N THR A 111 17.34 -14.09 -22.82
CA THR A 111 16.88 -13.46 -21.57
C THR A 111 17.64 -12.16 -21.26
N GLU A 112 18.65 -11.85 -22.08
CA GLU A 112 19.55 -10.73 -21.88
C GLU A 112 18.89 -9.40 -22.26
N ILE A 113 18.99 -8.44 -21.35
CA ILE A 113 18.70 -7.03 -21.58
C ILE A 113 20.02 -6.28 -21.64
N ARG A 114 20.17 -5.39 -22.62
CA ARG A 114 21.37 -4.57 -22.79
C ARG A 114 21.09 -3.15 -22.37
N GLY A 115 21.82 -2.64 -21.39
CA GLY A 115 21.71 -1.24 -21.00
C GLY A 115 22.16 -0.30 -22.11
N ALA A 116 21.44 0.79 -22.26
CA ALA A 116 21.64 1.84 -23.28
C ALA A 116 21.54 3.26 -22.68
N GLY A 117 21.38 3.35 -21.37
CA GLY A 117 21.13 4.57 -20.62
C GLY A 117 22.38 5.24 -20.04
N PRO A 118 22.16 6.34 -19.30
CA PRO A 118 23.21 7.13 -18.67
C PRO A 118 23.96 6.34 -17.59
N LYS A 119 25.16 6.82 -17.27
CA LYS A 119 25.94 6.27 -16.15
C LYS A 119 25.29 6.61 -14.80
N ARG A 120 25.20 5.62 -13.92
CA ARG A 120 24.80 5.79 -12.51
C ARG A 120 25.98 6.24 -11.67
N VAL A 121 25.79 7.28 -10.86
CA VAL A 121 26.75 7.74 -9.85
C VAL A 121 26.13 7.57 -8.48
N TYR A 122 26.61 6.57 -7.73
CA TYR A 122 26.13 6.29 -6.38
C TYR A 122 26.66 7.33 -5.39
N LEU A 123 25.75 7.84 -4.57
CA LEU A 123 26.00 8.93 -3.65
C LEU A 123 26.48 8.40 -2.30
N ASP A 124 27.36 9.16 -1.64
CA ASP A 124 27.69 8.96 -0.24
C ASP A 124 26.97 10.01 0.61
N ILE A 125 25.77 9.67 1.07
CA ILE A 125 24.88 10.58 1.80
C ILE A 125 25.20 10.47 3.29
N GLN A 126 25.76 11.53 3.85
CA GLN A 126 26.13 11.60 5.26
C GLN A 126 25.88 13.00 5.82
N SER A 127 25.42 13.06 7.06
CA SER A 127 25.41 14.31 7.83
C SER A 127 26.85 14.70 8.19
N LYS A 128 27.21 15.97 8.03
CA LYS A 128 28.56 16.46 8.34
C LYS A 128 28.52 17.42 9.52
N PRO A 129 29.40 17.27 10.53
CA PRO A 129 29.52 18.23 11.62
C PRO A 129 29.75 19.66 11.09
N PRO A 130 29.14 20.69 11.70
CA PRO A 130 28.32 20.64 12.92
C PRO A 130 26.84 20.24 12.72
N ASN A 131 26.38 20.13 11.47
CA ASN A 131 24.97 19.93 11.13
C ASN A 131 24.59 18.44 11.13
N VAL A 132 24.54 17.85 12.33
CA VAL A 132 24.21 16.43 12.56
C VAL A 132 22.93 16.21 13.35
N GLU A 133 22.28 17.28 13.80
CA GLU A 133 21.06 17.15 14.60
C GLU A 133 19.93 16.49 13.80
N TYR A 134 19.82 16.74 12.49
CA TYR A 134 18.81 16.18 11.58
C TYR A 134 19.48 15.54 10.36
N PRO A 135 18.86 14.51 9.75
CA PRO A 135 19.36 13.95 8.50
C PRO A 135 19.23 14.97 7.36
N PRO A 136 20.08 14.90 6.32
CA PRO A 136 19.88 15.70 5.11
C PRO A 136 18.62 15.25 4.37
N ARG A 137 17.96 16.19 3.67
CA ARG A 137 16.97 15.87 2.63
C ARG A 137 17.62 14.96 1.57
N PRO A 138 16.89 13.99 0.99
CA PRO A 138 17.43 13.27 -0.15
C PRO A 138 17.73 14.20 -1.32
N VAL A 139 18.67 13.81 -2.17
CA VAL A 139 19.14 14.64 -3.29
C VAL A 139 18.05 14.70 -4.37
N PRO A 140 17.62 15.90 -4.81
CA PRO A 140 16.65 16.03 -5.89
C PRO A 140 17.09 15.31 -7.18
N GLY A 141 16.19 14.51 -7.75
CA GLY A 141 16.43 13.71 -8.95
C GLY A 141 17.27 12.44 -8.71
N SER A 142 17.52 12.08 -7.45
CA SER A 142 18.16 10.81 -7.10
C SER A 142 17.20 9.63 -7.28
N VAL A 143 17.77 8.44 -7.34
CA VAL A 143 17.06 7.18 -7.59
C VAL A 143 17.54 6.12 -6.61
N ALA A 144 16.60 5.45 -5.96
CA ALA A 144 16.88 4.23 -5.20
C ALA A 144 17.07 3.06 -6.18
N ASP A 145 18.25 2.45 -6.19
CA ASP A 145 18.51 1.24 -6.96
C ASP A 145 17.85 0.03 -6.31
N LEU A 146 16.65 -0.33 -6.79
CA LEU A 146 15.90 -1.42 -6.18
C LEU A 146 16.51 -2.79 -6.45
N ASP A 147 17.34 -2.98 -7.49
CA ASP A 147 18.13 -4.22 -7.65
C ASP A 147 19.14 -4.34 -6.51
N HIS A 148 19.80 -3.24 -6.18
CA HIS A 148 20.78 -3.17 -5.09
C HIS A 148 20.11 -3.34 -3.73
N VAL A 149 18.95 -2.72 -3.50
CA VAL A 149 18.15 -2.92 -2.28
C VAL A 149 17.77 -4.40 -2.13
N MET A 150 17.31 -5.05 -3.20
CA MET A 150 16.92 -6.47 -3.18
C MET A 150 18.09 -7.41 -2.82
N LYS A 151 19.34 -7.06 -3.15
CA LYS A 151 20.54 -7.82 -2.73
C LYS A 151 20.64 -7.97 -1.20
N HIS A 152 20.19 -6.97 -0.46
CA HIS A 152 20.28 -6.93 1.01
C HIS A 152 18.95 -7.18 1.72
N CYS A 153 17.82 -7.03 1.03
CA CYS A 153 16.50 -7.01 1.65
C CYS A 153 15.58 -8.17 1.23
N ASP A 154 15.97 -8.99 0.25
CA ASP A 154 15.15 -10.10 -0.23
C ASP A 154 15.04 -11.23 0.81
N PHE A 155 13.95 -11.21 1.59
CA PHE A 155 13.65 -12.26 2.57
C PHE A 155 13.56 -13.66 1.93
N GLY A 156 13.13 -13.78 0.67
CA GLY A 156 13.09 -15.08 -0.02
C GLY A 156 14.48 -15.73 -0.15
N LYS A 157 15.54 -14.93 -0.02
CA LYS A 157 16.96 -15.35 -0.01
C LYS A 157 17.57 -15.31 1.40
N GLY A 158 16.74 -15.38 2.44
CA GLY A 158 17.18 -15.45 3.85
C GLY A 158 17.71 -14.14 4.43
N LYS A 159 17.38 -12.98 3.83
CA LYS A 159 17.77 -11.67 4.35
C LYS A 159 16.87 -11.20 5.50
N TYR A 160 17.44 -10.49 6.47
CA TYR A 160 16.72 -9.97 7.64
C TYR A 160 16.20 -8.56 7.40
N VAL A 161 14.98 -8.28 7.87
CA VAL A 161 14.36 -6.95 7.86
C VAL A 161 15.21 -5.97 8.67
N ARG A 162 15.69 -6.38 9.84
CA ARG A 162 16.60 -5.56 10.67
C ARG A 162 17.84 -5.11 9.90
N ASP A 163 18.48 -6.02 9.19
CA ASP A 163 19.72 -5.75 8.45
C ASP A 163 19.44 -4.88 7.20
N CYS A 164 18.28 -5.10 6.56
CA CYS A 164 17.78 -4.23 5.49
C CYS A 164 17.54 -2.80 5.98
N LEU A 165 16.87 -2.62 7.12
CA LEU A 165 16.63 -1.29 7.71
C LEU A 165 17.93 -0.58 8.05
N GLU A 166 18.94 -1.31 8.56
CA GLU A 166 20.27 -0.75 8.80
C GLU A 166 20.91 -0.23 7.52
N MET A 167 20.88 -1.03 6.43
CA MET A 167 21.38 -0.64 5.12
C MET A 167 20.61 0.58 4.58
N LEU A 168 19.28 0.58 4.64
CA LEU A 168 18.45 1.70 4.16
C LEU A 168 18.68 2.99 4.95
N ARG A 169 18.85 2.87 6.28
CA ARG A 169 19.16 3.98 7.17
C ARG A 169 20.51 4.60 6.85
N LEU A 170 21.55 3.80 6.70
CA LEU A 170 22.90 4.30 6.45
C LEU A 170 23.09 4.76 5.00
N GLY A 171 22.59 4.01 4.02
CA GLY A 171 22.63 4.42 2.61
C GLY A 171 21.84 5.71 2.34
N GLY A 172 20.77 5.96 3.12
CA GLY A 172 19.98 7.19 3.06
C GLY A 172 20.48 8.34 3.94
N GLY A 173 21.60 8.17 4.67
CA GLY A 173 22.11 9.21 5.58
C GLY A 173 21.19 9.55 6.76
N LEU A 174 20.32 8.62 7.14
CA LEU A 174 19.31 8.78 8.19
C LEU A 174 19.86 8.50 9.59
N ASP A 175 21.17 8.33 9.72
CA ASP A 175 21.90 8.01 10.94
C ASP A 175 22.43 9.24 11.67
N ASN A 176 22.20 10.46 11.16
CA ASN A 176 22.56 11.70 11.84
C ASN A 176 24.06 11.77 12.24
N GLY A 177 24.94 11.11 11.47
CA GLY A 177 26.37 11.05 11.76
C GLY A 177 26.77 10.06 12.87
N GLU A 178 25.83 9.31 13.45
CA GLU A 178 26.06 8.31 14.50
C GLU A 178 26.61 6.97 13.94
N ARG A 179 27.51 7.04 12.95
CA ARG A 179 28.17 5.84 12.40
C ARG A 179 29.21 5.33 13.36
N ILE A 180 28.98 4.14 13.88
CA ILE A 180 30.05 3.38 14.54
C ILE A 180 31.00 2.87 13.46
N ARG A 181 32.31 3.05 13.66
CA ARG A 181 33.34 2.60 12.73
C ARG A 181 33.20 1.10 12.46
N ARG A 182 32.96 0.73 11.20
CA ARG A 182 32.89 -0.64 10.70
C ARG A 182 33.72 -0.75 9.43
N ASP A 183 34.12 -1.98 9.10
CA ASP A 183 34.75 -2.27 7.82
C ASP A 183 33.78 -2.04 6.64
N ASP A 184 34.36 -1.84 5.46
CA ASP A 184 33.79 -1.35 4.21
C ASP A 184 32.24 -1.36 4.07
N THR A 185 31.64 -0.17 4.21
CA THR A 185 30.19 0.07 4.02
C THR A 185 29.87 0.63 2.63
N VAL A 186 30.82 0.62 1.69
CA VAL A 186 30.59 1.15 0.32
C VAL A 186 29.47 0.40 -0.40
N ASP A 187 29.31 -0.90 -0.13
CA ASP A 187 28.23 -1.74 -0.69
C ASP A 187 26.83 -1.35 -0.17
N TRP A 188 26.67 -0.35 0.71
CA TRP A 188 25.36 0.14 1.17
C TRP A 188 24.89 1.40 0.44
N ARG A 189 25.70 1.92 -0.50
CA ARG A 189 25.31 3.07 -1.34
C ARG A 189 24.38 2.61 -2.46
N TYR A 190 23.07 2.62 -2.19
CA TYR A 190 22.04 2.23 -3.17
C TYR A 190 21.39 3.41 -3.90
N ILE A 191 21.61 4.65 -3.42
CA ILE A 191 21.03 5.85 -4.03
C ILE A 191 22.00 6.40 -5.06
N TYR A 192 21.54 6.62 -6.30
CA TYR A 192 22.34 7.18 -7.38
C TYR A 192 21.68 8.37 -8.03
N VAL A 193 22.48 9.15 -8.77
CA VAL A 193 22.00 10.09 -9.79
C VAL A 193 22.50 9.64 -11.15
N GLU A 194 21.69 9.86 -12.18
CA GLU A 194 22.09 9.65 -13.56
C GLU A 194 22.90 10.86 -14.04
N GLN A 195 24.06 10.62 -14.65
CA GLN A 195 24.82 11.70 -15.29
C GLN A 195 24.08 12.19 -16.54
N ALA A 196 24.08 13.50 -16.77
CA ALA A 196 23.58 14.07 -18.01
C ALA A 196 24.32 13.47 -19.21
N ASP A 197 23.57 13.09 -20.25
CA ASP A 197 24.13 12.52 -21.47
C ASP A 197 25.00 13.57 -22.17
N ASN A 198 26.31 13.35 -22.23
CA ASN A 198 27.19 14.15 -23.10
C ASN A 198 26.89 13.82 -24.57
N GLU A 199 27.05 14.79 -25.48
CA GLU A 199 26.80 14.64 -26.93
C GLU A 199 27.56 13.45 -27.57
N THR A 200 28.66 12.99 -26.95
CA THR A 200 29.46 11.84 -27.38
C THR A 200 28.83 10.47 -27.10
N THR A 201 27.68 10.41 -26.42
CA THR A 201 27.01 9.16 -25.99
C THR A 201 25.66 8.94 -26.68
N LYS A 202 25.33 9.73 -27.70
CA LYS A 202 24.18 9.44 -28.58
C LYS A 202 24.55 8.29 -29.50
N TYR A 203 24.25 7.08 -29.08
CA TYR A 203 24.31 5.92 -29.94
C TYR A 203 22.95 5.71 -30.59
N GLU A 204 22.95 5.57 -31.91
CA GLU A 204 21.76 5.23 -32.68
C GLU A 204 21.15 3.97 -32.06
N LEU A 205 19.95 4.11 -31.49
CA LEU A 205 19.05 2.99 -31.26
C LEU A 205 18.81 2.38 -32.63
N ASP A 206 19.61 1.39 -33.00
CA ASP A 206 19.44 0.68 -34.25
C ASP A 206 17.99 0.18 -34.27
N ASP A 207 17.20 0.62 -35.25
CA ASP A 207 15.74 0.45 -35.39
C ASP A 207 15.32 -1.03 -35.56
N THR A 208 16.24 -1.95 -35.24
CA THR A 208 16.02 -3.39 -35.05
C THR A 208 14.98 -3.72 -33.98
N THR A 209 14.59 -2.74 -33.16
CA THR A 209 13.46 -2.84 -32.24
C THR A 209 12.11 -2.50 -32.89
N ALA A 210 11.97 -2.07 -34.14
CA ALA A 210 10.64 -1.90 -34.75
C ALA A 210 10.01 -3.22 -35.20
N GLU A 211 10.82 -4.21 -35.59
CA GLU A 211 10.31 -5.46 -36.16
C GLU A 211 9.61 -6.36 -35.13
N GLU A 212 8.44 -6.87 -35.54
CA GLU A 212 7.69 -7.89 -34.82
C GLU A 212 8.43 -9.23 -34.92
N GLN A 213 8.87 -9.78 -33.79
CA GLN A 213 9.67 -11.00 -33.76
C GLN A 213 8.74 -12.22 -33.77
N ALA A 214 9.02 -13.21 -34.64
CA ALA A 214 8.35 -14.49 -34.55
C ALA A 214 8.78 -15.20 -33.24
N PRO A 215 7.85 -15.66 -32.40
CA PRO A 215 8.20 -16.29 -31.13
C PRO A 215 8.99 -17.58 -31.37
N LEU A 216 10.08 -17.80 -30.61
CA LEU A 216 10.72 -19.12 -30.51
C LEU A 216 10.06 -19.94 -29.40
N PHE A 217 9.91 -21.24 -29.61
CA PHE A 217 9.37 -22.21 -28.65
C PHE A 217 9.96 -23.61 -28.88
N ARG A 218 10.03 -24.42 -27.81
CA ARG A 218 10.64 -25.76 -27.86
C ARG A 218 9.64 -26.79 -28.35
N LYS A 219 9.80 -27.26 -29.59
CA LYS A 219 9.04 -28.37 -30.17
C LYS A 219 9.26 -29.65 -29.35
N PRO A 220 8.21 -30.32 -28.84
CA PRO A 220 8.29 -31.69 -28.37
C PRO A 220 8.56 -32.61 -29.56
N ALA A 221 9.39 -33.62 -29.35
CA ALA A 221 9.65 -34.63 -30.38
C ALA A 221 8.33 -35.30 -30.79
N GLY A 222 7.94 -35.20 -32.07
CA GLY A 222 6.81 -35.94 -32.65
C GLY A 222 5.53 -35.15 -32.98
N ARG A 223 5.46 -33.84 -32.72
CA ARG A 223 4.27 -33.02 -33.06
C ARG A 223 4.42 -32.33 -34.42
N LYS A 224 3.43 -32.50 -35.32
CA LYS A 224 3.43 -31.92 -36.70
C LYS A 224 2.96 -30.47 -36.78
N VAL A 225 2.26 -29.97 -35.76
CA VAL A 225 1.66 -28.62 -35.74
C VAL A 225 2.42 -27.74 -34.76
N GLU A 226 2.86 -26.58 -35.24
CA GLU A 226 3.57 -25.58 -34.46
C GLU A 226 2.58 -24.74 -33.65
N ASP A 227 2.73 -24.69 -32.32
CA ASP A 227 1.94 -23.79 -31.45
C ASP A 227 2.86 -22.67 -30.93
N PRO A 228 2.69 -21.41 -31.37
CA PRO A 228 3.49 -20.28 -30.91
C PRO A 228 3.36 -19.93 -29.42
N ASN A 229 2.39 -20.52 -28.73
CA ASN A 229 2.17 -20.33 -27.29
C ASN A 229 2.56 -21.56 -26.47
N GLU A 230 3.27 -22.53 -27.05
CA GLU A 230 3.66 -23.75 -26.37
C GLU A 230 4.41 -23.46 -25.05
N GLY A 231 3.99 -24.13 -23.96
CA GLY A 231 4.49 -23.91 -22.62
C GLY A 231 3.77 -22.81 -21.83
N LEU A 232 2.90 -22.02 -22.47
CA LEU A 232 1.97 -21.14 -21.78
C LEU A 232 0.65 -21.87 -21.51
N LEU A 233 0.14 -21.78 -20.28
CA LEU A 233 -1.14 -22.38 -19.90
C LEU A 233 -2.24 -21.34 -20.05
N LYS A 234 -3.07 -21.44 -21.09
CA LYS A 234 -4.22 -20.55 -21.27
C LYS A 234 -5.29 -20.82 -20.22
N LYS A 235 -5.97 -19.77 -19.76
CA LYS A 235 -7.20 -19.88 -18.98
C LYS A 235 -8.25 -20.76 -19.68
N LYS A 236 -8.79 -21.73 -18.95
CA LYS A 236 -9.82 -22.65 -19.45
C LYS A 236 -11.11 -21.89 -19.77
N GLY A 237 -11.66 -22.13 -20.96
CA GLY A 237 -12.93 -21.52 -21.40
C GLY A 237 -12.86 -20.03 -21.78
N ALA A 238 -11.69 -19.39 -21.67
CA ALA A 238 -11.49 -18.01 -22.11
C ALA A 238 -11.00 -17.96 -23.56
N GLU A 239 -11.30 -16.88 -24.27
CA GLU A 239 -10.67 -16.56 -25.55
C GLU A 239 -9.35 -15.83 -25.35
N TRP A 240 -8.43 -15.97 -26.31
CA TRP A 240 -7.21 -15.16 -26.31
C TRP A 240 -7.59 -13.69 -26.44
N GLU A 241 -6.79 -12.81 -25.85
CA GLU A 241 -6.91 -11.37 -26.05
C GLU A 241 -6.74 -11.04 -27.53
N PRO A 242 -7.63 -10.21 -28.10
CA PRO A 242 -7.36 -9.55 -29.37
C PRO A 242 -6.03 -8.82 -29.32
N LYS A 243 -5.49 -8.46 -30.49
CA LYS A 243 -4.20 -7.77 -30.59
C LYS A 243 -4.21 -6.52 -29.69
N VAL A 244 -3.29 -6.49 -28.73
CA VAL A 244 -3.17 -5.39 -27.77
C VAL A 244 -2.75 -4.12 -28.51
N VAL A 245 -3.49 -3.04 -28.29
CA VAL A 245 -3.15 -1.70 -28.76
C VAL A 245 -2.45 -0.98 -27.62
N LEU A 246 -1.16 -0.72 -27.78
CA LEU A 246 -0.34 -0.01 -26.80
C LEU A 246 -0.14 1.44 -27.27
N PRO A 247 -0.03 2.41 -26.35
CA PRO A 247 0.33 3.78 -26.70
C PRO A 247 1.75 3.85 -27.27
N PRO A 248 2.15 4.99 -27.86
CA PRO A 248 3.54 5.21 -28.27
C PRO A 248 4.52 4.98 -27.11
N ILE A 249 5.71 4.44 -27.44
CA ILE A 249 6.80 4.24 -26.47
C ILE A 249 7.21 5.61 -25.90
N LEU A 250 7.42 5.66 -24.58
CA LEU A 250 7.88 6.87 -23.92
C LEU A 250 9.40 7.00 -24.01
N GLN A 251 9.90 8.23 -23.96
CA GLN A 251 11.33 8.47 -23.96
C GLN A 251 11.84 8.55 -22.51
N HIS A 252 12.76 7.65 -22.14
CA HIS A 252 13.47 7.78 -20.86
C HIS A 252 14.26 9.08 -20.81
N ARG A 253 14.12 9.84 -19.72
CA ARG A 253 14.84 11.10 -19.50
C ARG A 253 15.41 11.14 -18.09
N PRO A 254 16.73 11.32 -17.95
CA PRO A 254 17.34 11.55 -16.65
C PRO A 254 16.78 12.78 -15.97
N ALA A 255 16.63 12.75 -14.65
CA ALA A 255 16.05 13.87 -13.90
C ALA A 255 16.78 15.21 -14.14
N GLN A 256 18.11 15.16 -14.28
CA GLN A 256 18.96 16.33 -14.56
C GLN A 256 18.76 16.92 -15.97
N SER A 257 18.18 16.15 -16.89
CA SER A 257 17.91 16.57 -18.28
C SER A 257 16.49 17.13 -18.47
N LEU A 258 15.65 17.08 -17.43
CA LEU A 258 14.28 17.58 -17.51
C LEU A 258 14.27 19.11 -17.62
N PRO A 259 13.36 19.68 -18.42
CA PRO A 259 13.22 21.14 -18.55
C PRO A 259 12.69 21.79 -17.26
N GLU A 260 11.88 21.04 -16.50
CA GLU A 260 11.31 21.45 -15.22
C GLU A 260 11.58 20.35 -14.18
N ALA A 261 11.55 20.69 -12.90
CA ALA A 261 11.85 19.73 -11.83
C ALA A 261 10.83 18.57 -11.79
N CYS A 262 9.57 18.82 -12.13
CA CYS A 262 8.52 17.80 -12.18
C CYS A 262 8.42 17.15 -13.56
N ASP A 263 8.49 15.83 -13.60
CA ASP A 263 8.29 15.02 -14.80
C ASP A 263 6.78 14.74 -14.99
N PRO A 264 6.13 15.25 -16.05
CA PRO A 264 4.71 14.98 -16.31
C PRO A 264 4.40 13.50 -16.57
N GLN A 265 5.38 12.69 -16.98
CA GLN A 265 5.21 11.25 -17.19
C GLN A 265 5.33 10.46 -15.88
N ASN A 266 6.00 11.03 -14.87
CA ASN A 266 6.22 10.42 -13.57
C ASN A 266 5.87 11.41 -12.45
N PRO A 267 4.57 11.71 -12.28
CA PRO A 267 4.13 12.68 -11.30
C PRO A 267 4.39 12.20 -9.88
N ARG A 268 4.80 13.10 -8.99
CA ARG A 268 4.98 12.85 -7.55
C ARG A 268 3.67 13.00 -6.80
N VAL A 269 2.74 12.13 -7.13
CA VAL A 269 1.39 12.14 -6.57
C VAL A 269 1.17 10.89 -5.75
N TYR A 270 0.88 11.08 -4.48
CA TYR A 270 0.29 10.05 -3.63
C TYR A 270 -1.21 10.00 -3.89
N HIS A 271 -1.75 8.80 -4.02
CA HIS A 271 -3.18 8.53 -4.11
C HIS A 271 -3.61 7.77 -2.87
N MET A 272 -4.75 8.14 -2.31
CA MET A 272 -5.43 7.36 -1.27
C MET A 272 -6.91 7.35 -1.59
N PHE A 273 -7.55 6.19 -1.47
CA PHE A 273 -8.99 6.06 -1.58
C PHE A 273 -9.57 5.97 -0.17
N TRP A 274 -10.63 6.74 0.09
CA TRP A 274 -11.33 6.74 1.37
C TRP A 274 -12.85 6.78 1.18
N THR A 275 -13.54 6.11 2.08
CA THR A 275 -15.00 6.02 2.10
C THR A 275 -15.48 6.02 3.54
N GLY A 276 -16.57 6.74 3.79
CA GLY A 276 -17.08 7.00 5.13
C GLY A 276 -16.49 8.24 5.80
N PRO A 277 -16.79 8.43 7.11
CA PRO A 277 -16.40 9.62 7.85
C PRO A 277 -14.89 9.84 7.82
N PHE A 278 -14.45 11.08 7.69
CA PHE A 278 -13.05 11.43 7.82
C PHE A 278 -12.66 11.41 9.31
N THR A 279 -11.83 10.44 9.71
CA THR A 279 -11.42 10.20 11.10
C THR A 279 -9.92 10.47 11.30
N ASP A 280 -9.38 10.05 12.44
CA ASP A 280 -7.95 10.08 12.75
C ASP A 280 -7.10 9.28 11.74
N LYS A 281 -7.68 8.34 10.98
CA LYS A 281 -6.96 7.45 10.06
C LYS A 281 -6.42 8.19 8.81
N PRO A 282 -7.25 8.71 7.88
CA PRO A 282 -6.77 9.63 6.85
C PRO A 282 -6.02 10.85 7.39
N TYR A 283 -6.44 11.37 8.55
CA TYR A 283 -5.77 12.49 9.20
C TYR A 283 -4.30 12.18 9.49
N LEU A 284 -3.99 11.04 10.11
CA LEU A 284 -2.61 10.65 10.44
C LEU A 284 -1.76 10.43 9.19
N ALA A 285 -2.33 9.86 8.12
CA ALA A 285 -1.62 9.70 6.86
C ALA A 285 -1.21 11.07 6.27
N LEU A 286 -2.14 12.02 6.19
CA LEU A 286 -1.85 13.38 5.72
C LEU A 286 -0.87 14.13 6.65
N MET A 287 -0.99 13.96 7.96
CA MET A 287 -0.05 14.55 8.93
C MET A 287 1.37 14.00 8.76
N SER A 288 1.51 12.69 8.55
CA SER A 288 2.80 12.07 8.27
C SER A 288 3.40 12.55 6.93
N PHE A 289 2.56 12.79 5.92
CA PHE A 289 2.96 13.40 4.65
C PHE A 289 3.54 14.80 4.84
N LEU A 290 2.85 15.67 5.58
CA LEU A 290 3.34 17.02 5.88
C LEU A 290 4.64 16.99 6.69
N TYR A 291 4.78 16.04 7.62
CA TYR A 291 5.95 15.91 8.49
C TYR A 291 7.20 15.33 7.80
N THR A 292 7.04 14.56 6.73
CA THR A 292 8.16 13.83 6.10
C THR A 292 8.49 14.30 4.70
N GLN A 293 7.51 14.58 3.85
CA GLN A 293 7.78 14.89 2.44
C GLN A 293 8.28 16.32 2.24
N ASN A 294 8.98 16.60 1.13
CA ASN A 294 9.39 17.96 0.77
C ASN A 294 8.21 18.78 0.21
N THR A 295 7.22 19.04 1.06
CA THR A 295 6.00 19.78 0.72
C THR A 295 6.20 21.29 0.64
N GLY A 296 7.35 21.80 1.09
CA GLY A 296 7.66 23.23 1.07
C GLY A 296 6.89 24.09 2.05
N ILE A 297 6.07 23.52 2.95
CA ILE A 297 5.29 24.30 3.92
C ILE A 297 6.15 24.95 5.04
N HIS A 298 7.46 24.75 5.01
CA HIS A 298 8.43 25.50 5.81
C HIS A 298 8.85 26.83 5.15
N LEU A 299 8.50 27.04 3.87
CA LEU A 299 8.81 28.24 3.09
C LEU A 299 7.58 29.13 2.99
N ASP A 300 7.75 30.45 3.00
CA ASP A 300 6.62 31.39 2.86
C ASP A 300 5.88 31.13 1.53
N GLU A 301 6.63 31.00 0.44
CA GLU A 301 6.15 30.60 -0.88
C GLU A 301 7.06 29.55 -1.50
N TRP A 302 6.51 28.70 -2.39
CA TRP A 302 7.31 27.73 -3.13
C TRP A 302 8.09 28.43 -4.25
N PRO A 303 9.42 28.30 -4.33
CA PRO A 303 10.22 28.99 -5.34
C PRO A 303 9.82 28.58 -6.76
N GLN A 304 9.65 29.56 -7.64
CA GLN A 304 9.33 29.31 -9.07
C GLN A 304 10.48 28.59 -9.79
N ASP A 305 11.72 28.84 -9.36
CA ASP A 305 12.95 28.23 -9.87
C ASP A 305 13.38 26.99 -9.05
N SER A 306 12.46 26.41 -8.27
CA SER A 306 12.75 25.22 -7.46
C SER A 306 13.23 24.07 -8.34
N LYS A 307 14.40 23.52 -7.98
CA LYS A 307 14.99 22.33 -8.63
C LYS A 307 14.42 21.02 -8.10
N THR A 308 13.48 21.08 -7.16
CA THR A 308 12.81 19.92 -6.58
C THR A 308 11.38 19.86 -7.06
N CYS A 309 10.88 18.68 -7.42
CA CYS A 309 9.47 18.54 -7.72
C CYS A 309 8.68 18.39 -6.41
N ARG A 310 7.74 19.31 -6.19
CA ARG A 310 6.87 19.34 -5.01
C ARG A 310 5.87 18.16 -5.07
N PRO A 311 5.87 17.24 -4.09
CA PRO A 311 4.92 16.14 -4.07
C PRO A 311 3.52 16.62 -3.67
N GLN A 312 2.51 15.91 -4.16
CA GLN A 312 1.11 16.15 -3.83
C GLN A 312 0.46 14.89 -3.26
N PHE A 313 -0.55 15.09 -2.43
CA PHE A 313 -1.38 14.04 -1.88
C PHE A 313 -2.83 14.21 -2.37
N TRP A 314 -3.31 13.27 -3.16
CA TRP A 314 -4.66 13.26 -3.70
C TRP A 314 -5.50 12.24 -2.95
N LEU A 315 -6.42 12.74 -2.13
CA LEU A 315 -7.36 11.92 -1.39
C LEU A 315 -8.69 11.83 -2.16
N TRP A 316 -9.00 10.63 -2.63
CA TRP A 316 -10.20 10.31 -3.38
C TRP A 316 -11.29 9.86 -2.42
N ILE A 317 -12.33 10.68 -2.27
CA ILE A 317 -13.42 10.47 -1.33
C ILE A 317 -14.63 9.92 -2.08
N ASN A 318 -15.09 8.75 -1.63
CA ASN A 318 -16.41 8.26 -1.99
C ASN A 318 -17.42 8.75 -0.94
N PRO A 319 -18.36 9.65 -1.30
CA PRO A 319 -19.27 10.30 -0.34
C PRO A 319 -20.42 9.40 0.13
N GLY A 320 -20.55 8.20 -0.43
CA GLY A 320 -21.59 7.24 -0.06
C GLY A 320 -21.06 5.81 -0.07
N PRO A 321 -21.94 4.81 0.15
CA PRO A 321 -21.56 3.40 0.07
C PRO A 321 -20.87 3.07 -1.26
N ALA A 322 -20.00 2.07 -1.28
CA ALA A 322 -19.17 1.70 -2.43
C ALA A 322 -19.95 1.53 -3.76
N ALA A 323 -21.24 1.16 -3.69
CA ALA A 323 -22.10 0.95 -4.84
C ALA A 323 -22.97 2.15 -5.25
N ALA A 324 -22.90 3.28 -4.54
CA ALA A 324 -23.74 4.45 -4.81
C ALA A 324 -23.27 5.22 -6.05
N VAL A 325 -24.21 5.67 -6.88
CA VAL A 325 -23.92 6.62 -7.96
C VAL A 325 -23.90 8.03 -7.36
N PRO A 326 -22.83 8.83 -7.57
CA PRO A 326 -22.76 10.18 -7.04
C PRO A 326 -23.93 11.06 -7.51
N ASN A 327 -24.50 11.84 -6.60
CA ASN A 327 -25.55 12.82 -6.93
C ASN A 327 -24.94 14.04 -7.66
N PRO A 328 -25.73 14.89 -8.36
CA PRO A 328 -25.21 16.06 -9.10
C PRO A 328 -24.49 17.11 -8.24
N ASN A 329 -24.80 17.18 -6.94
CA ASN A 329 -24.18 18.06 -5.95
C ASN A 329 -23.05 17.38 -5.17
N ALA A 330 -22.62 16.16 -5.53
CA ALA A 330 -21.73 15.34 -4.70
C ALA A 330 -20.39 16.01 -4.38
N VAL A 331 -19.85 16.83 -5.28
CA VAL A 331 -18.63 17.61 -5.01
C VAL A 331 -18.87 18.64 -3.90
N ARG A 332 -20.00 19.37 -3.97
CA ARG A 332 -20.36 20.36 -2.96
C ARG A 332 -20.62 19.69 -1.61
N ASP A 333 -21.40 18.61 -1.62
CA ASP A 333 -21.72 17.83 -0.41
C ASP A 333 -20.44 17.28 0.24
N MET A 334 -19.51 16.75 -0.56
CA MET A 334 -18.19 16.29 -0.09
C MET A 334 -17.42 17.42 0.60
N TYR A 335 -17.33 18.60 -0.02
CA TYR A 335 -16.62 19.73 0.59
C TYR A 335 -17.33 20.29 1.84
N ASP A 336 -18.66 20.26 1.88
CA ASP A 336 -19.41 20.69 3.05
C ASP A 336 -19.23 19.70 4.22
N GLN A 337 -19.16 18.39 3.94
CA GLN A 337 -18.77 17.37 4.92
C GLN A 337 -17.33 17.59 5.43
N LEU A 338 -16.38 17.82 4.52
CA LEU A 338 -14.98 18.09 4.90
C LEU A 338 -14.83 19.33 5.78
N LYS A 339 -15.57 20.41 5.48
CA LYS A 339 -15.58 21.64 6.30
C LYS A 339 -16.18 21.38 7.69
N SER A 340 -17.20 20.54 7.78
CA SER A 340 -17.86 20.23 9.04
C SER A 340 -17.06 19.26 9.93
N SER A 341 -16.16 18.47 9.34
CA SER A 341 -15.34 17.51 10.07
C SER A 341 -14.17 18.20 10.80
N PRO A 342 -14.05 18.04 12.13
CA PRO A 342 -12.86 18.50 12.85
C PRO A 342 -11.56 17.90 12.31
N TRP A 343 -11.59 16.63 11.90
CA TRP A 343 -10.41 15.92 11.39
C TRP A 343 -9.97 16.37 10.00
N ALA A 344 -10.90 16.76 9.13
CA ALA A 344 -10.60 17.10 7.75
C ALA A 344 -10.41 18.61 7.51
N SER A 345 -11.17 19.44 8.21
CA SER A 345 -11.19 20.89 8.01
C SER A 345 -9.82 21.58 8.12
N PRO A 346 -8.85 21.13 8.95
CA PRO A 346 -7.52 21.74 8.96
C PRO A 346 -6.82 21.72 7.59
N PHE A 347 -7.03 20.66 6.81
CA PHE A 347 -6.40 20.51 5.49
C PHE A 347 -7.05 21.36 4.39
N LEU A 348 -8.19 22.01 4.68
CA LEU A 348 -8.79 23.00 3.79
C LEU A 348 -8.16 24.40 3.95
N HIS A 349 -7.25 24.57 4.91
CA HIS A 349 -6.52 25.81 5.08
C HIS A 349 -5.68 26.13 3.82
N PRO A 350 -5.63 27.40 3.35
CA PRO A 350 -4.91 27.78 2.14
C PRO A 350 -3.42 27.36 2.11
N ARG A 351 -2.81 27.19 3.28
CA ARG A 351 -1.43 26.71 3.44
C ARG A 351 -1.18 25.33 2.79
N PHE A 352 -2.21 24.48 2.74
CA PHE A 352 -2.09 23.11 2.26
C PHE A 352 -2.65 22.92 0.84
N LYS A 353 -3.27 23.95 0.25
CA LYS A 353 -4.04 23.85 -0.99
C LYS A 353 -3.26 23.30 -2.20
N ASP A 354 -1.93 23.46 -2.21
CA ASP A 354 -1.08 23.06 -3.34
C ASP A 354 -0.47 21.66 -3.15
N VAL A 355 -0.58 21.09 -1.95
CA VAL A 355 0.03 19.80 -1.56
C VAL A 355 -0.99 18.76 -1.14
N ILE A 356 -2.20 19.13 -0.73
CA ILE A 356 -3.30 18.21 -0.43
C ILE A 356 -4.49 18.56 -1.33
N GLN A 357 -4.98 17.57 -2.07
CA GLN A 357 -6.10 17.69 -2.99
C GLN A 357 -7.20 16.71 -2.60
N PHE A 358 -8.40 17.23 -2.33
CA PHE A 358 -9.59 16.40 -2.15
C PHE A 358 -10.30 16.22 -3.48
N LYS A 359 -10.50 14.97 -3.89
CA LYS A 359 -11.12 14.60 -5.16
C LYS A 359 -12.31 13.70 -4.93
N LEU A 360 -13.37 13.93 -5.70
CA LEU A 360 -14.53 13.05 -5.69
C LEU A 360 -14.18 11.73 -6.39
N TRP A 361 -14.50 10.60 -5.75
CA TRP A 361 -14.48 9.30 -6.41
C TRP A 361 -15.83 9.02 -7.07
N ASN A 362 -15.78 8.63 -8.35
CA ASN A 362 -16.95 8.20 -9.11
C ASN A 362 -16.62 6.93 -9.89
N THR A 363 -17.01 5.76 -9.38
CA THR A 363 -16.65 4.47 -9.98
C THR A 363 -16.95 4.37 -11.48
N THR A 364 -18.09 4.88 -11.94
CA THR A 364 -18.45 4.86 -13.36
C THR A 364 -17.52 5.75 -14.19
N GLU A 365 -17.30 7.00 -13.76
CA GLU A 365 -16.36 7.91 -14.44
C GLU A 365 -14.95 7.32 -14.49
N GLN A 366 -14.53 6.70 -13.39
CA GLN A 366 -13.20 6.12 -13.27
C GLN A 366 -13.01 4.92 -14.21
N LEU A 367 -13.99 4.03 -14.33
CA LEU A 367 -13.95 2.89 -15.25
C LEU A 367 -14.12 3.30 -16.72
N ASP A 368 -15.00 4.28 -17.00
CA ASP A 368 -15.16 4.85 -18.35
C ASP A 368 -13.90 5.59 -18.81
N GLY A 369 -13.12 6.09 -17.85
CA GLY A 369 -11.83 6.73 -18.07
C GLY A 369 -10.69 5.77 -18.42
N ILE A 370 -10.94 4.46 -18.55
CA ILE A 370 -9.94 3.44 -18.90
C ILE A 370 -10.23 2.93 -20.31
N PRO A 371 -9.47 3.40 -21.33
CA PRO A 371 -9.70 3.04 -22.72
C PRO A 371 -9.79 1.54 -22.98
N GLU A 372 -9.01 0.76 -22.23
CA GLU A 372 -8.92 -0.69 -22.36
C GLU A 372 -10.20 -1.43 -22.00
N ILE A 373 -11.05 -0.88 -21.14
CA ILE A 373 -12.23 -1.61 -20.62
C ILE A 373 -13.53 -0.81 -20.70
N LYS A 374 -13.50 0.49 -21.05
CA LYS A 374 -14.66 1.41 -21.05
C LYS A 374 -15.91 0.86 -21.76
N GLU A 375 -15.73 0.05 -22.80
CA GLU A 375 -16.81 -0.49 -23.64
C GLU A 375 -17.35 -1.84 -23.12
N GLU A 376 -16.59 -2.55 -22.29
CA GLU A 376 -16.86 -3.94 -21.91
C GLU A 376 -17.20 -4.10 -20.42
N TRP A 377 -16.67 -3.23 -19.54
CA TRP A 377 -16.75 -3.43 -18.08
C TRP A 377 -18.19 -3.51 -17.56
N ARG A 378 -19.15 -2.84 -18.21
CA ARG A 378 -20.57 -2.85 -17.81
C ARG A 378 -21.20 -4.23 -17.90
N ALA A 379 -20.73 -5.11 -18.78
CA ALA A 379 -21.20 -6.49 -18.85
C ALA A 379 -20.86 -7.29 -17.57
N LEU A 380 -19.88 -6.81 -16.80
CA LEU A 380 -19.43 -7.39 -15.53
C LEU A 380 -19.85 -6.55 -14.32
N GLN A 381 -20.84 -5.67 -14.46
CA GLN A 381 -21.32 -4.83 -13.35
C GLN A 381 -21.77 -5.67 -12.15
N GLU A 382 -22.33 -6.86 -12.38
CA GLU A 382 -22.75 -7.78 -11.31
C GLU A 382 -21.57 -8.44 -10.58
N SER A 383 -20.41 -8.53 -11.22
CA SER A 383 -19.16 -9.04 -10.65
C SER A 383 -18.18 -7.93 -10.27
N LEU A 384 -18.62 -6.67 -10.22
CA LEU A 384 -17.74 -5.54 -9.93
C LEU A 384 -17.08 -5.65 -8.55
N PHE A 385 -17.81 -6.18 -7.56
CA PHE A 385 -17.30 -6.44 -6.22
C PHE A 385 -16.82 -7.89 -6.10
N ASN A 386 -15.76 -8.21 -6.84
CA ASN A 386 -15.09 -9.50 -6.81
C ASN A 386 -13.77 -9.40 -6.03
N SER A 387 -13.58 -10.31 -5.07
CA SER A 387 -12.35 -10.40 -4.29
C SER A 387 -11.90 -11.84 -4.20
N GLY A 388 -10.81 -12.18 -4.91
CA GLY A 388 -10.25 -13.52 -4.88
C GLY A 388 -11.22 -14.59 -5.40
N GLY A 389 -12.08 -14.23 -6.34
CA GLY A 389 -13.12 -15.10 -6.91
C GLY A 389 -14.46 -15.09 -6.15
N HIS A 390 -14.57 -14.36 -5.03
CA HIS A 390 -15.83 -14.19 -4.31
C HIS A 390 -16.56 -12.93 -4.76
N ILE A 391 -17.69 -13.09 -5.44
CA ILE A 391 -18.53 -11.99 -5.93
C ILE A 391 -19.58 -11.62 -4.88
N ILE A 392 -19.63 -10.35 -4.48
CA ILE A 392 -20.67 -9.80 -3.62
C ILE A 392 -21.73 -9.10 -4.49
N SER A 393 -22.90 -9.73 -4.66
CA SER A 393 -23.99 -9.17 -5.46
C SER A 393 -24.68 -8.00 -4.75
N VAL A 394 -24.70 -6.83 -5.41
CA VAL A 394 -25.46 -5.66 -4.95
C VAL A 394 -26.84 -5.66 -5.64
N LYS A 395 -27.91 -5.99 -4.90
CA LYS A 395 -29.27 -5.88 -5.43
C LYS A 395 -29.63 -4.40 -5.61
N LYS A 396 -29.98 -3.98 -6.82
CA LYS A 396 -30.57 -2.64 -7.07
C LYS A 396 -31.90 -2.54 -6.32
N LYS A 397 -32.06 -1.56 -5.42
CA LYS A 397 -33.38 -1.23 -4.85
C LYS A 397 -34.34 -0.90 -6.00
N THR A 398 -35.41 -1.68 -6.12
CA THR A 398 -36.50 -1.43 -7.07
C THR A 398 -37.15 -0.08 -6.72
N PRO A 399 -37.46 0.79 -7.69
CA PRO A 399 -38.23 2.00 -7.39
C PRO A 399 -39.59 1.61 -6.80
N PRO A 400 -40.14 2.36 -5.85
CA PRO A 400 -41.42 2.02 -5.23
C PRO A 400 -42.51 2.06 -6.30
N THR A 401 -43.04 0.90 -6.65
CA THR A 401 -44.24 0.78 -7.46
C THR A 401 -45.42 1.32 -6.66
N THR A 402 -45.93 2.48 -7.07
CA THR A 402 -47.26 2.97 -6.69
C THR A 402 -48.31 1.95 -7.14
N ALA A 403 -48.76 1.10 -6.23
CA ALA A 403 -49.96 0.30 -6.38
C ALA A 403 -50.93 0.65 -5.25
N LEU A 404 -51.96 1.40 -5.61
CA LEU A 404 -53.19 1.59 -4.84
C LEU A 404 -53.99 0.28 -4.85
N SER A 405 -54.16 -0.36 -3.69
CA SER A 405 -55.39 -1.11 -3.34
C SER A 405 -55.32 -1.55 -1.88
N GLY A 406 -56.31 -1.14 -1.09
CA GLY A 406 -56.36 -1.37 0.36
C GLY A 406 -56.77 -2.77 0.78
N ASN A 407 -56.36 -3.14 2.00
CA ASN A 407 -57.30 -3.40 3.09
C ASN A 407 -56.55 -3.48 4.43
N ALA A 408 -57.21 -2.99 5.47
CA ALA A 408 -56.69 -2.88 6.82
C ALA A 408 -56.48 -4.25 7.48
N SER A 409 -55.32 -4.43 8.11
CA SER A 409 -55.24 -5.06 9.43
C SER A 409 -53.96 -4.59 10.12
N ALA A 410 -54.14 -3.85 11.21
CA ALA A 410 -53.09 -3.26 12.00
C ALA A 410 -52.47 -4.34 12.91
N THR A 411 -51.29 -4.82 12.53
CA THR A 411 -50.31 -5.38 13.46
C THR A 411 -49.03 -4.58 13.29
N THR A 412 -48.82 -3.63 14.21
CA THR A 412 -47.53 -2.93 14.42
C THR A 412 -46.48 -3.95 14.86
N ALA A 413 -45.94 -4.68 13.91
CA ALA A 413 -44.60 -5.24 14.00
C ALA A 413 -43.65 -4.10 13.59
N THR A 414 -43.07 -3.43 14.58
CA THR A 414 -41.83 -2.69 14.38
C THR A 414 -40.79 -3.69 13.88
N GLU A 415 -40.60 -3.74 12.56
CA GLU A 415 -39.41 -4.33 11.97
C GLU A 415 -38.21 -3.62 12.60
N LYS A 416 -37.47 -4.36 13.42
CA LYS A 416 -36.11 -3.97 13.80
C LYS A 416 -35.36 -3.79 12.49
N ALA A 417 -34.97 -2.56 12.17
CA ALA A 417 -33.96 -2.32 11.16
C ALA A 417 -32.74 -3.16 11.55
N ASP A 418 -32.37 -4.12 10.71
CA ASP A 418 -31.13 -4.88 10.87
C ASP A 418 -29.99 -3.87 10.98
N GLU A 419 -29.27 -3.88 12.11
CA GLU A 419 -28.06 -3.09 12.36
C GLU A 419 -26.87 -3.46 11.44
N ASP A 420 -27.09 -4.32 10.43
CA ASP A 420 -26.09 -4.97 9.59
C ASP A 420 -26.37 -4.84 8.07
N ASP A 421 -26.89 -3.70 7.60
CA ASP A 421 -27.03 -3.46 6.15
C ASP A 421 -25.66 -3.24 5.48
N LEU A 422 -25.07 -4.34 4.99
CA LEU A 422 -23.81 -4.37 4.23
C LEU A 422 -23.77 -3.36 3.06
N LEU A 423 -24.93 -2.98 2.49
CA LEU A 423 -25.01 -2.10 1.32
C LEU A 423 -24.99 -0.60 1.68
N ASN A 424 -25.30 -0.24 2.92
CA ASN A 424 -25.33 1.15 3.39
C ASN A 424 -24.20 1.47 4.38
N ARG A 425 -23.37 0.48 4.72
CA ARG A 425 -22.25 0.66 5.64
C ARG A 425 -21.13 1.48 5.00
N THR A 426 -20.58 2.41 5.78
CA THR A 426 -19.38 3.15 5.45
C THR A 426 -18.44 3.13 6.64
N GLY A 427 -17.28 2.50 6.48
CA GLY A 427 -16.27 2.35 7.53
C GLY A 427 -16.54 1.18 8.49
N SER A 428 -15.49 0.81 9.24
CA SER A 428 -15.50 -0.34 10.15
C SER A 428 -15.51 0.12 11.61
N LYS A 429 -16.49 -0.33 12.40
CA LYS A 429 -16.57 -0.02 13.85
C LYS A 429 -15.91 -1.09 14.73
N SER A 430 -15.68 -2.28 14.18
CA SER A 430 -15.07 -3.44 14.82
C SER A 430 -14.60 -4.43 13.74
N SER A 431 -13.91 -5.50 14.14
CA SER A 431 -13.59 -6.62 13.25
C SER A 431 -14.85 -7.32 12.71
N SER A 432 -15.91 -7.42 13.51
CA SER A 432 -17.18 -8.05 13.11
C SER A 432 -18.02 -7.18 12.15
N SER A 433 -17.85 -5.85 12.19
CA SER A 433 -18.55 -4.89 11.32
C SER A 433 -17.65 -4.35 10.19
N TYR A 434 -16.71 -5.18 9.72
CA TYR A 434 -15.69 -4.80 8.74
C TYR A 434 -16.25 -4.50 7.34
N ASP A 435 -16.00 -3.31 6.80
CA ASP A 435 -16.56 -2.80 5.55
C ASP A 435 -15.96 -3.42 4.27
N ARG A 436 -16.40 -4.64 3.96
CA ARG A 436 -15.87 -5.43 2.84
C ARG A 436 -16.06 -4.78 1.46
N LEU A 437 -17.19 -4.13 1.17
CA LEU A 437 -17.43 -3.56 -0.17
C LEU A 437 -16.46 -2.42 -0.48
N SER A 438 -16.18 -1.60 0.52
CA SER A 438 -15.19 -0.53 0.46
C SER A 438 -13.78 -1.03 0.23
N VAL A 439 -13.41 -2.17 0.83
CA VAL A 439 -12.11 -2.83 0.62
C VAL A 439 -11.98 -3.37 -0.81
N ILE A 440 -13.01 -4.01 -1.34
CA ILE A 440 -12.98 -4.49 -2.73
C ILE A 440 -12.89 -3.31 -3.70
N LEU A 441 -13.60 -2.22 -3.41
CA LEU A 441 -13.49 -1.01 -4.21
C LEU A 441 -12.09 -0.38 -4.12
N SER A 442 -11.44 -0.38 -2.96
CA SER A 442 -10.06 0.12 -2.81
C SER A 442 -9.04 -0.76 -3.55
N ASP A 443 -9.26 -2.07 -3.59
CA ASP A 443 -8.47 -3.01 -4.40
C ASP A 443 -8.53 -2.67 -5.89
N MET A 444 -9.68 -2.27 -6.41
CA MET A 444 -9.77 -1.78 -7.78
C MET A 444 -9.22 -0.35 -7.93
N ALA A 445 -9.55 0.55 -6.99
CA ALA A 445 -9.19 1.96 -7.06
C ALA A 445 -7.68 2.19 -7.17
N ARG A 446 -6.85 1.42 -6.44
CA ARG A 446 -5.39 1.54 -6.51
C ARG A 446 -4.82 1.36 -7.92
N PHE A 447 -5.34 0.40 -8.69
CA PHE A 447 -4.89 0.16 -10.07
C PHE A 447 -5.45 1.21 -11.03
N ILE A 448 -6.73 1.60 -10.86
CA ILE A 448 -7.36 2.63 -11.67
C ILE A 448 -6.59 3.95 -11.54
N LEU A 449 -6.34 4.39 -10.31
CA LEU A 449 -5.72 5.68 -10.04
C LEU A 449 -4.30 5.72 -10.62
N CYS A 450 -3.47 4.71 -10.33
CA CYS A 450 -2.12 4.68 -10.84
C CYS A 450 -2.06 4.52 -12.38
N HIS A 451 -3.00 3.80 -13.01
CA HIS A 451 -3.04 3.69 -14.48
C HIS A 451 -3.51 4.99 -15.15
N ARG A 452 -4.50 5.69 -14.57
CA ARG A 452 -5.04 6.93 -15.16
C ARG A 452 -4.16 8.15 -14.89
N PHE A 453 -3.53 8.22 -13.73
CA PHE A 453 -2.84 9.41 -13.24
C PHE A 453 -1.35 9.21 -12.98
N GLY A 454 -0.84 7.98 -13.01
CA GLY A 454 0.52 7.66 -12.57
C GLY A 454 0.63 7.73 -11.05
N GLY A 455 1.85 7.93 -10.53
CA GLY A 455 2.06 8.12 -9.10
C GLY A 455 2.03 6.83 -8.29
N ILE A 456 1.75 6.98 -6.99
CA ILE A 456 1.79 5.89 -6.01
C ILE A 456 0.51 5.90 -5.19
N TYR A 457 -0.15 4.76 -5.08
CA TYR A 457 -1.25 4.54 -4.17
C TYR A 457 -0.77 4.07 -2.79
N LEU A 458 -1.43 4.57 -1.75
CA LEU A 458 -1.28 4.20 -0.34
C LEU A 458 -2.65 3.83 0.26
N ASP A 459 -2.75 2.71 0.96
CA ASP A 459 -3.91 2.43 1.81
C ASP A 459 -3.95 3.43 3.00
N ALA A 460 -5.15 3.65 3.52
CA ALA A 460 -5.41 4.66 4.54
C ALA A 460 -4.76 4.38 5.91
N ASP A 461 -4.25 3.17 6.09
CA ASP A 461 -3.51 2.69 7.25
C ASP A 461 -1.99 2.67 7.01
N THR A 462 -1.50 3.57 6.17
CA THR A 462 -0.08 3.79 5.93
C THR A 462 0.37 5.16 6.45
N ILE A 463 1.37 5.18 7.32
CA ILE A 463 2.07 6.42 7.73
C ILE A 463 3.45 6.51 7.06
N LEU A 464 3.81 7.71 6.62
CA LEU A 464 5.10 7.98 5.97
C LEU A 464 6.19 8.25 7.00
N LEU A 465 7.39 7.68 6.79
CA LEU A 465 8.49 7.69 7.77
C LEU A 465 9.76 8.42 7.30
N ARG A 466 9.81 8.84 6.03
CA ARG A 466 10.89 9.64 5.40
C ARG A 466 10.39 10.20 4.07
N ASP A 467 11.13 11.13 3.52
CA ASP A 467 10.95 11.63 2.14
C ASP A 467 11.18 10.49 1.12
N TRP A 468 10.38 10.48 0.05
CA TRP A 468 10.39 9.44 -0.99
C TRP A 468 11.07 9.90 -2.29
N GLU A 469 11.70 11.07 -2.30
CA GLU A 469 12.47 11.62 -3.44
C GLU A 469 13.17 10.55 -4.30
N GLU A 470 13.98 9.68 -3.69
CA GLU A 470 14.73 8.63 -4.38
C GLU A 470 13.85 7.47 -4.89
N LEU A 471 12.72 7.21 -4.23
CA LEU A 471 11.76 6.19 -4.66
C LEU A 471 10.92 6.68 -5.86
N TRP A 472 10.65 7.99 -5.95
CA TRP A 472 10.09 8.64 -7.15
C TRP A 472 11.03 8.56 -8.36
N GLY A 473 12.34 8.52 -8.10
CA GLY A 473 13.38 8.40 -9.12
C GLY A 473 13.41 7.04 -9.80
N TRP A 474 13.02 5.96 -9.12
CA TRP A 474 12.81 4.67 -9.77
C TRP A 474 11.72 4.87 -10.83
N LYS A 475 11.81 4.30 -12.04
CA LYS A 475 10.82 4.50 -13.12
C LYS A 475 9.93 3.28 -13.42
N GLY A 476 10.20 2.13 -12.78
CA GLY A 476 9.38 0.92 -12.95
C GLY A 476 8.24 0.75 -11.95
N ALA A 477 7.24 -0.06 -12.31
CA ALA A 477 6.15 -0.37 -11.39
C ALA A 477 6.64 -1.25 -10.23
N PHE A 478 6.03 -1.09 -9.05
CA PHE A 478 6.31 -1.95 -7.90
C PHE A 478 5.10 -2.05 -6.97
N ALA A 479 5.05 -3.14 -6.23
CA ALA A 479 4.20 -3.28 -5.05
C ALA A 479 4.96 -4.08 -4.00
N TYR A 480 4.73 -3.81 -2.72
CA TYR A 480 5.41 -4.60 -1.70
C TYR A 480 4.74 -5.97 -1.49
N ARG A 481 5.52 -6.90 -0.99
CA ARG A 481 5.17 -8.31 -0.80
C ARG A 481 4.14 -8.51 0.33
N TRP A 482 3.48 -9.66 0.30
CA TRP A 482 2.55 -10.10 1.34
C TRP A 482 3.30 -10.92 2.40
N SER A 483 4.00 -10.25 3.31
CA SER A 483 4.81 -10.93 4.33
C SER A 483 5.70 -12.00 3.70
N ARG A 484 5.82 -13.17 4.32
CA ARG A 484 6.59 -14.33 3.84
C ARG A 484 6.14 -14.92 2.49
N LEU A 485 4.96 -14.56 1.97
CA LEU A 485 4.44 -15.11 0.73
C LEU A 485 5.07 -14.42 -0.49
N GLU A 486 5.26 -15.19 -1.56
CA GLU A 486 5.63 -14.67 -2.89
C GLU A 486 4.41 -14.07 -3.62
N LYS A 487 3.69 -13.18 -2.93
CA LYS A 487 2.49 -12.50 -3.43
C LYS A 487 2.57 -11.01 -3.11
N TYR A 488 1.78 -10.18 -3.77
CA TYR A 488 1.72 -8.75 -3.55
C TYR A 488 0.69 -8.42 -2.47
N ASN A 489 0.94 -7.40 -1.65
CA ASN A 489 -0.08 -6.78 -0.80
C ASN A 489 -0.72 -5.56 -1.47
N THR A 490 0.05 -4.78 -2.23
CA THR A 490 -0.42 -3.59 -2.99
C THR A 490 -1.01 -2.44 -2.14
N ALA A 491 -0.96 -2.47 -0.81
CA ALA A 491 -1.28 -1.29 0.02
C ALA A 491 -0.31 -0.13 -0.25
N VAL A 492 0.88 -0.44 -0.75
CA VAL A 492 1.73 0.49 -1.50
C VAL A 492 1.89 -0.05 -2.91
N LEU A 493 1.36 0.69 -3.90
CA LEU A 493 1.39 0.32 -5.31
C LEU A 493 1.83 1.50 -6.16
N ARG A 494 2.86 1.30 -6.97
CA ARG A 494 3.27 2.23 -8.01
C ARG A 494 3.00 1.64 -9.39
N MET A 495 2.39 2.43 -10.27
CA MET A 495 2.35 2.16 -11.70
C MET A 495 2.55 3.44 -12.51
N ASN A 496 2.91 3.27 -13.79
CA ASN A 496 3.04 4.38 -14.71
C ASN A 496 1.71 4.62 -15.43
N LYS A 497 1.44 5.89 -15.73
CA LYS A 497 0.22 6.30 -16.43
C LYS A 497 0.16 5.66 -17.82
N GLY A 498 -0.93 4.97 -18.13
CA GLY A 498 -1.17 4.37 -19.46
C GLY A 498 -0.11 3.36 -19.88
N SER A 499 0.50 2.64 -18.93
CA SER A 499 1.58 1.70 -19.25
C SER A 499 1.07 0.40 -19.87
N ALA A 500 1.92 -0.32 -20.60
CA ALA A 500 1.57 -1.63 -21.16
C ALA A 500 1.25 -2.69 -20.09
N LEU A 501 1.90 -2.63 -18.93
CA LEU A 501 1.58 -3.40 -17.73
C LEU A 501 0.19 -3.05 -17.20
N GLY A 502 -0.18 -1.76 -17.18
CA GLY A 502 -1.54 -1.33 -16.84
C GLY A 502 -2.57 -1.92 -17.80
N THR A 503 -2.34 -1.80 -19.11
CA THR A 503 -3.17 -2.44 -20.15
C THR A 503 -3.30 -3.94 -19.92
N PHE A 504 -2.20 -4.64 -19.64
CA PHE A 504 -2.20 -6.07 -19.32
C PHE A 504 -3.07 -6.38 -18.09
N LEU A 505 -2.90 -5.65 -16.99
CA LEU A 505 -3.62 -5.88 -15.75
C LEU A 505 -5.13 -5.68 -15.95
N PHE A 506 -5.55 -4.59 -16.61
CA PHE A 506 -6.97 -4.31 -16.83
C PHE A 506 -7.64 -5.34 -17.74
N ARG A 507 -7.03 -5.71 -18.86
CA ARG A 507 -7.59 -6.73 -19.76
C ARG A 507 -7.60 -8.12 -19.12
N THR A 508 -6.55 -8.46 -18.36
CA THR A 508 -6.52 -9.72 -17.60
C THR A 508 -7.60 -9.74 -16.53
N ALA A 509 -7.74 -8.68 -15.72
CA ALA A 509 -8.75 -8.58 -14.68
C ALA A 509 -10.16 -8.65 -15.29
N LEU A 510 -10.43 -7.94 -16.39
CA LEU A 510 -11.72 -8.01 -17.11
C LEU A 510 -12.09 -9.46 -17.45
N LYS A 511 -11.18 -10.22 -18.07
CA LYS A 511 -11.41 -11.65 -18.38
C LYS A 511 -11.38 -12.58 -17.17
N ASN A 512 -11.05 -12.06 -16.01
CA ASN A 512 -11.07 -12.76 -14.73
C ASN A 512 -12.10 -12.18 -13.75
N GLY A 513 -13.13 -11.49 -14.27
CA GLY A 513 -14.27 -11.03 -13.48
C GLY A 513 -14.01 -9.76 -12.67
N LEU A 514 -13.17 -8.86 -13.19
CA LEU A 514 -12.73 -7.61 -12.55
C LEU A 514 -12.12 -7.79 -11.16
N ASP A 515 -11.44 -8.92 -10.93
CA ASP A 515 -10.80 -9.23 -9.66
C ASP A 515 -9.43 -8.56 -9.57
N PHE A 516 -9.36 -7.47 -8.80
CA PHE A 516 -8.11 -6.76 -8.50
C PHE A 516 -7.51 -7.12 -7.14
N HIS A 517 -8.02 -8.18 -6.49
CA HIS A 517 -7.48 -8.62 -5.22
C HIS A 517 -5.97 -8.90 -5.34
N PRO A 518 -5.12 -8.49 -4.38
CA PRO A 518 -3.66 -8.55 -4.52
C PRO A 518 -3.13 -9.96 -4.85
N MET A 519 -3.75 -10.99 -4.28
CA MET A 519 -3.41 -12.39 -4.56
C MET A 519 -3.76 -12.83 -5.99
N SER A 520 -4.84 -12.31 -6.56
CA SER A 520 -5.22 -12.58 -7.95
C SER A 520 -4.26 -11.88 -8.90
N VAL A 521 -3.89 -10.63 -8.60
CA VAL A 521 -2.86 -9.90 -9.38
C VAL A 521 -1.51 -10.64 -9.36
N SER A 522 -1.10 -11.22 -8.23
CA SER A 522 0.09 -12.08 -8.17
C SER A 522 0.03 -13.26 -9.12
N ARG A 523 -1.15 -13.89 -9.26
CA ARG A 523 -1.34 -14.98 -10.22
C ARG A 523 -1.30 -14.47 -11.66
N TYR A 524 -1.90 -13.31 -11.93
CA TYR A 524 -1.88 -12.70 -13.26
C TYR A 524 -0.45 -12.49 -13.75
N THR A 525 0.39 -11.89 -12.92
CA THR A 525 1.80 -11.63 -13.27
C THR A 525 2.63 -12.90 -13.32
N ALA A 526 2.38 -13.89 -12.46
CA ALA A 526 3.11 -15.16 -12.46
C ALA A 526 2.78 -16.01 -13.70
N ASP A 527 1.50 -16.20 -14.01
CA ASP A 527 1.03 -16.99 -15.16
C ASP A 527 1.45 -16.38 -16.51
N SER A 528 1.69 -15.07 -16.54
CA SER A 528 2.13 -14.31 -17.72
C SER A 528 3.63 -14.04 -17.77
N TYR A 529 4.39 -14.44 -16.75
CA TYR A 529 5.83 -14.14 -16.63
C TYR A 529 6.15 -12.63 -16.67
N LEU A 530 5.28 -11.81 -16.07
CA LEU A 530 5.41 -10.35 -15.95
C LEU A 530 5.77 -9.88 -14.52
N GLU A 531 6.05 -10.79 -13.58
CA GLU A 531 6.45 -10.44 -12.20
C GLU A 531 7.64 -9.48 -12.13
N GLY A 532 8.55 -9.53 -13.11
CA GLY A 532 9.66 -8.58 -13.19
C GLY A 532 9.20 -7.14 -13.43
N LEU A 533 8.13 -6.93 -14.20
CA LEU A 533 7.62 -5.60 -14.55
C LEU A 533 6.85 -4.93 -13.40
N LEU A 534 6.16 -5.73 -12.57
CA LEU A 534 5.60 -5.28 -11.29
C LEU A 534 6.52 -5.75 -10.16
N LEU A 535 7.60 -5.03 -9.91
CA LEU A 535 8.63 -5.48 -8.96
C LEU A 535 8.03 -5.70 -7.56
N ARG A 536 8.20 -6.90 -7.03
CA ARG A 536 7.78 -7.26 -5.66
C ARG A 536 8.83 -6.82 -4.65
N LEU A 537 8.58 -5.72 -3.96
CA LEU A 537 9.51 -5.16 -2.96
C LEU A 537 9.37 -5.81 -1.58
N PRO A 538 10.43 -5.80 -0.75
CA PRO A 538 10.39 -6.45 0.55
C PRO A 538 9.62 -5.64 1.59
N ASP A 539 9.05 -6.32 2.60
CA ASP A 539 8.25 -5.70 3.66
C ASP A 539 9.04 -4.60 4.39
N ALA A 540 10.36 -4.75 4.53
CA ALA A 540 11.23 -3.80 5.20
C ALA A 540 11.13 -2.34 4.72
N LEU A 541 10.67 -2.09 3.48
CA LEU A 541 10.53 -0.72 2.95
C LEU A 541 9.23 -0.04 3.40
N PHE A 542 8.19 -0.79 3.76
CA PHE A 542 6.84 -0.24 3.95
C PHE A 542 6.10 -0.80 5.16
N ASP A 543 6.55 -1.93 5.71
CA ASP A 543 5.92 -2.70 6.78
C ASP A 543 6.95 -3.62 7.47
N ALA A 544 7.88 -3.00 8.20
CA ALA A 544 8.95 -3.75 8.85
C ALA A 544 8.47 -4.70 9.96
N ALA A 545 7.22 -4.58 10.44
CA ALA A 545 6.72 -5.42 11.54
C ALA A 545 6.18 -6.78 11.07
N TRP A 546 5.67 -6.89 9.84
CA TRP A 546 4.81 -8.01 9.42
C TRP A 546 5.41 -9.40 9.65
N LEU A 547 6.68 -9.62 9.26
CA LEU A 547 7.31 -10.93 9.46
C LEU A 547 7.31 -11.36 10.93
N ASN A 548 7.57 -10.43 11.86
CA ASN A 548 7.56 -10.74 13.29
C ASN A 548 6.16 -11.10 13.80
N THR A 549 5.11 -10.46 13.28
CA THR A 549 3.73 -10.75 13.70
C THR A 549 3.30 -12.16 13.28
N GLU A 550 3.94 -12.71 12.25
CA GLU A 550 3.78 -14.09 11.80
C GLU A 550 4.80 -15.08 12.39
N ASN A 551 5.54 -14.68 13.43
CA ASN A 551 6.58 -15.47 14.12
C ASN A 551 7.89 -15.70 13.33
N TYR A 552 8.18 -14.90 12.30
CA TYR A 552 9.46 -14.93 11.56
C TYR A 552 10.43 -13.89 12.10
N GLN A 553 11.74 -14.16 12.01
CA GLN A 553 12.84 -13.23 12.36
C GLN A 553 12.81 -12.65 13.79
N ARG A 554 12.05 -13.28 14.70
CA ARG A 554 11.97 -12.86 16.11
C ARG A 554 13.28 -13.05 16.89
N ASP A 555 14.22 -13.82 16.34
CA ASP A 555 15.59 -13.97 16.87
C ASP A 555 16.44 -12.70 16.64
N ARG A 556 16.13 -11.92 15.59
CA ARG A 556 16.80 -10.64 15.27
C ARG A 556 15.79 -9.63 14.74
N PRO A 557 14.85 -9.16 15.58
CA PRO A 557 13.75 -8.33 15.13
C PRO A 557 14.23 -6.91 14.75
N PRO A 558 13.53 -6.23 13.83
CA PRO A 558 13.65 -4.77 13.66
C PRO A 558 13.23 -4.00 14.92
N GLN A 559 13.56 -2.71 14.95
CA GLN A 559 13.20 -1.78 16.04
C GLN A 559 12.11 -0.81 15.57
N PRO A 560 10.96 -0.69 16.27
CA PRO A 560 10.58 -1.44 17.46
C PRO A 560 10.27 -2.91 17.20
N TYR A 561 10.42 -3.75 18.23
CA TYR A 561 10.02 -5.14 18.18
C TYR A 561 8.52 -5.28 18.45
N PHE A 562 7.75 -5.58 17.41
CA PHE A 562 6.33 -5.93 17.49
C PHE A 562 6.14 -7.44 17.35
N THR A 563 5.43 -8.02 18.31
CA THR A 563 4.96 -9.41 18.30
C THR A 563 3.60 -9.56 17.65
N GLU A 564 2.80 -8.50 17.66
CA GLU A 564 1.54 -8.38 16.93
C GLU A 564 1.35 -6.94 16.45
N PHE A 565 0.50 -6.72 15.44
CA PHE A 565 0.24 -5.38 14.91
C PHE A 565 -0.39 -4.44 15.95
N GLY A 566 -1.11 -5.01 16.93
CA GLY A 566 -1.70 -4.27 18.04
C GLY A 566 -0.66 -3.51 18.88
N ASP A 567 0.59 -3.97 18.93
CA ASP A 567 1.68 -3.38 19.73
C ASP A 567 1.97 -1.91 19.34
N PHE A 568 1.59 -1.50 18.12
CA PHE A 568 1.65 -0.10 17.71
C PHE A 568 0.68 0.80 18.47
N PHE A 569 -0.53 0.30 18.75
CA PHE A 569 -1.58 1.02 19.46
C PHE A 569 -1.53 0.79 20.97
N ASP A 570 -1.11 -0.41 21.39
CA ASP A 570 -1.00 -0.83 22.78
C ASP A 570 0.40 -1.43 23.00
N THR A 571 1.38 -0.57 23.26
CA THR A 571 2.78 -1.00 23.41
C THR A 571 2.93 -1.87 24.66
N PRO A 572 3.54 -3.07 24.54
CA PRO A 572 3.70 -3.98 25.68
C PRO A 572 4.45 -3.33 26.85
N ALA A 573 4.01 -3.60 28.08
CA ALA A 573 4.59 -3.00 29.30
C ALA A 573 6.10 -3.20 29.46
N GLN A 574 6.65 -4.31 28.95
CA GLN A 574 8.10 -4.53 28.98
C GLN A 574 8.88 -3.54 28.10
N ASN A 575 8.23 -2.98 27.08
CA ASN A 575 8.81 -2.11 26.07
C ASN A 575 8.21 -0.69 26.10
N SER A 576 7.38 -0.37 27.09
CA SER A 576 6.55 0.84 27.13
C SER A 576 7.34 2.14 27.28
N ALA A 577 8.57 2.08 27.79
CA ALA A 577 9.46 3.25 27.81
C ALA A 577 10.01 3.63 26.43
N ALA A 578 10.03 2.71 25.46
CA ALA A 578 10.71 2.91 24.18
C ALA A 578 10.09 4.02 23.29
N PRO A 579 8.75 4.12 23.14
CA PRO A 579 8.14 5.18 22.33
C PRO A 579 8.58 6.58 22.77
N HIS A 580 8.52 6.88 24.06
CA HIS A 580 8.89 8.20 24.56
C HIS A 580 10.41 8.44 24.53
N ALA A 581 11.21 7.43 24.90
CA ALA A 581 12.67 7.55 24.94
C ALA A 581 13.31 7.69 23.53
N LEU A 582 12.78 6.98 22.54
CA LEU A 582 13.35 6.94 21.19
C LEU A 582 12.64 7.89 20.21
N GLY A 583 11.34 8.14 20.43
CA GLY A 583 10.50 8.95 19.56
C GLY A 583 10.47 8.47 18.11
N PHE A 584 10.04 9.35 17.21
CA PHE A 584 9.99 9.09 15.76
C PHE A 584 11.32 8.56 15.19
N ARG A 585 12.48 8.98 15.74
CA ARG A 585 13.80 8.55 15.27
C ARG A 585 14.05 7.06 15.48
N GLY A 586 13.46 6.45 16.51
CA GLY A 586 13.62 5.03 16.80
C GLY A 586 12.61 4.11 16.12
N PHE A 587 11.69 4.64 15.31
CA PHE A 587 10.60 3.85 14.74
C PHE A 587 10.92 3.38 13.31
N PHE A 588 11.26 2.10 13.15
CA PHE A 588 11.58 1.45 11.87
C PHE A 588 12.50 2.29 10.98
N ARG A 589 13.50 2.94 11.60
CA ARG A 589 14.39 3.89 10.94
C ARG A 589 15.04 3.26 9.71
N GLY A 590 14.82 3.87 8.55
CA GLY A 590 15.25 3.33 7.25
C GLY A 590 14.06 3.04 6.34
N SER A 591 12.93 2.60 6.89
CA SER A 591 11.69 2.33 6.14
C SER A 591 11.13 3.62 5.52
N TYR A 592 10.44 3.49 4.38
CA TYR A 592 9.74 4.58 3.69
C TYR A 592 8.38 4.86 4.33
N SER A 593 7.71 3.82 4.82
CA SER A 593 6.44 3.91 5.54
C SER A 593 6.27 2.80 6.57
N TYR A 594 5.16 2.84 7.30
CA TYR A 594 4.64 1.74 8.09
C TYR A 594 3.15 1.54 7.80
N HIS A 595 2.77 0.34 7.38
CA HIS A 595 1.40 -0.11 7.19
C HIS A 595 0.92 -0.87 8.44
N PHE A 596 -0.12 -0.37 9.12
CA PHE A 596 -0.50 -0.83 10.46
C PHE A 596 -1.68 -1.82 10.51
N HIS A 597 -2.14 -2.35 9.36
CA HIS A 597 -3.07 -3.48 9.22
C HIS A 597 -4.46 -3.31 9.88
N ASN A 598 -5.27 -2.40 9.32
CA ASN A 598 -6.73 -2.38 9.50
C ASN A 598 -7.26 -2.20 10.93
N PHE A 599 -6.46 -1.64 11.85
CA PHE A 599 -6.92 -1.24 13.20
C PHE A 599 -7.78 0.05 13.14
N TRP A 600 -8.77 0.07 12.25
CA TRP A 600 -9.61 1.23 11.93
C TRP A 600 -10.37 1.78 13.15
N TRP A 601 -10.71 0.90 14.10
CA TRP A 601 -11.48 1.24 15.29
C TRP A 601 -10.62 1.67 16.49
N LYS A 602 -9.30 1.47 16.46
CA LYS A 602 -8.42 1.91 17.56
C LYS A 602 -7.96 3.36 17.31
N PRO A 603 -8.27 4.33 18.18
CA PRO A 603 -7.76 5.68 18.02
C PRO A 603 -6.23 5.72 18.20
N PHE A 604 -5.56 6.60 17.46
CA PHE A 604 -4.12 6.82 17.61
C PHE A 604 -3.74 7.41 18.98
N ASP A 605 -4.63 8.22 19.57
CA ASP A 605 -4.51 8.72 20.93
C ASP A 605 -5.88 8.65 21.59
N PRO A 606 -6.17 7.60 22.40
CA PRO A 606 -7.46 7.45 23.05
C PRO A 606 -7.80 8.63 23.99
N ALA A 607 -6.79 9.18 24.69
CA ALA A 607 -6.99 10.28 25.62
C ALA A 607 -7.26 11.61 24.89
N ARG A 608 -6.62 11.79 23.72
CA ARG A 608 -6.78 12.96 22.84
C ARG A 608 -7.26 12.55 21.45
N ASN A 609 -8.42 11.92 21.39
CA ASN A 609 -9.04 11.49 20.14
C ASN A 609 -9.72 12.66 19.40
N PHE A 610 -8.93 13.69 19.11
CA PHE A 610 -9.28 14.89 18.35
C PHE A 610 -8.00 15.50 17.73
N PRO A 611 -8.11 16.33 16.68
CA PRO A 611 -6.99 17.10 16.16
C PRO A 611 -6.53 18.16 17.17
N ASP A 612 -5.25 18.16 17.51
CA ASP A 612 -4.63 19.15 18.40
C ASP A 612 -3.59 19.95 17.60
N LEU A 613 -4.01 20.97 16.85
CA LEU A 613 -3.15 21.71 15.91
C LEU A 613 -2.89 23.16 16.34
N GLY A 614 -3.20 23.48 17.60
CA GLY A 614 -2.96 24.80 18.19
C GLY A 614 -4.01 25.85 17.83
N PRO A 615 -3.81 27.11 18.25
CA PRO A 615 -4.86 28.15 18.25
C PRO A 615 -5.54 28.40 16.90
N ARG A 616 -4.83 28.21 15.78
CA ARG A 616 -5.35 28.42 14.42
C ARG A 616 -6.50 27.47 14.05
N PHE A 617 -6.53 26.28 14.66
CA PHE A 617 -7.53 25.24 14.37
C PHE A 617 -8.45 24.95 15.56
N LYS A 618 -8.42 25.82 16.58
CA LYS A 618 -9.07 25.62 17.87
C LYS A 618 -10.58 25.42 17.79
N ALA A 619 -11.25 26.04 16.82
CA ALA A 619 -12.69 25.90 16.64
C ALA A 619 -13.11 24.44 16.34
N GLY A 620 -12.38 23.76 15.44
CA GLY A 620 -12.63 22.35 15.14
C GLY A 620 -12.29 21.44 16.31
N GLU A 621 -11.15 21.73 16.97
CA GLU A 621 -10.74 21.03 18.20
C GLU A 621 -11.79 21.12 19.30
N ASP A 622 -12.40 22.29 19.54
CA ASP A 622 -13.42 22.48 20.57
C ASP A 622 -14.69 21.67 20.31
N ILE A 623 -15.12 21.60 19.05
CA ILE A 623 -16.24 20.75 18.63
C ILE A 623 -15.91 19.28 18.91
N ALA A 624 -14.72 18.82 18.52
CA ALA A 624 -14.30 17.43 18.73
C ALA A 624 -14.14 17.08 20.22
N ARG A 625 -13.58 17.99 21.02
CA ARG A 625 -13.47 17.83 22.48
C ARG A 625 -14.84 17.76 23.16
N ALA A 626 -15.80 18.56 22.70
CA ALA A 626 -17.17 18.50 23.22
C ALA A 626 -17.84 17.16 22.90
N ALA A 627 -17.71 16.70 21.64
CA ALA A 627 -18.23 15.40 21.22
C ALA A 627 -17.61 14.24 22.00
N LEU A 628 -16.28 14.23 22.19
CA LEU A 628 -15.59 13.21 22.98
C LEU A 628 -16.04 13.20 24.45
N ARG A 629 -16.24 14.37 25.05
CA ARG A 629 -16.78 14.48 26.42
C ARG A 629 -18.19 13.90 26.51
N GLU A 630 -19.05 14.18 25.53
CA GLU A 630 -20.40 13.62 25.47
C GLU A 630 -20.39 12.09 25.31
N GLU A 631 -19.53 11.54 24.46
CA GLU A 631 -19.38 10.09 24.29
C GLU A 631 -18.91 9.41 25.59
N LYS A 632 -17.89 9.97 26.25
CA LYS A 632 -17.39 9.47 27.54
C LYS A 632 -18.48 9.52 28.61
N LEU A 633 -19.27 10.60 28.67
CA LEU A 633 -20.40 10.72 29.58
C LEU A 633 -21.43 9.61 29.35
N LYS A 634 -21.81 9.38 28.08
CA LYS A 634 -22.75 8.31 27.72
C LYS A 634 -22.21 6.93 28.11
N ALA A 635 -20.92 6.67 27.87
CA ALA A 635 -20.28 5.40 28.23
C ALA A 635 -20.25 5.19 29.75
N ALA A 636 -19.92 6.23 30.54
CA ALA A 636 -19.90 6.17 32.00
C ALA A 636 -21.30 5.89 32.58
N LEU A 637 -22.33 6.58 32.07
CA LEU A 637 -23.73 6.35 32.47
C LEU A 637 -24.19 4.92 32.14
N ALA A 638 -23.81 4.40 30.96
CA ALA A 638 -24.13 3.04 30.55
C ALA A 638 -23.40 1.97 31.39
N ALA A 639 -22.17 2.24 31.84
CA ALA A 639 -21.44 1.36 32.74
C ALA A 639 -22.09 1.33 34.14
N GLN A 640 -22.51 2.49 34.65
CA GLN A 640 -23.22 2.59 35.93
C GLN A 640 -24.58 1.87 35.90
N SER A 641 -25.34 1.98 34.80
CA SER A 641 -26.62 1.27 34.65
C SER A 641 -26.47 -0.26 34.58
N LYS A 642 -25.32 -0.79 34.12
CA LYS A 642 -25.01 -2.23 34.13
C LYS A 642 -24.61 -2.75 35.52
N VAL A 643 -24.06 -1.90 36.38
CA VAL A 643 -23.72 -2.27 37.77
C VAL A 643 -24.97 -2.25 38.67
N ALA A 644 -25.94 -1.39 38.40
CA ALA A 644 -27.18 -1.27 39.18
C ALA A 644 -28.14 -2.47 39.05
N THR A 645 -27.93 -3.39 38.11
CA THR A 645 -28.71 -4.64 37.98
C THR A 645 -28.25 -5.78 38.92
N GLY A 646 -27.26 -5.54 39.79
CA GLY A 646 -26.67 -6.56 40.68
C GLY A 646 -27.09 -6.53 42.16
N THR A 647 -27.59 -5.41 42.69
CA THR A 647 -28.00 -5.32 44.11
C THR A 647 -28.98 -4.16 44.33
N ASN A 648 -30.09 -4.46 45.01
CA ASN A 648 -31.03 -3.46 45.51
C ASN A 648 -30.37 -2.58 46.57
N THR A 649 -29.91 -1.39 46.18
CA THR A 649 -29.92 -0.21 47.07
C THR A 649 -30.23 1.04 46.25
N VAL A 650 -31.49 1.46 46.34
CA VAL A 650 -31.96 2.76 45.91
C VAL A 650 -31.42 3.79 46.91
N ALA A 651 -30.26 4.38 46.60
CA ALA A 651 -29.84 5.66 47.17
C ALA A 651 -29.63 6.62 46.01
N ALA A 652 -30.70 7.36 45.72
CA ALA A 652 -30.74 8.41 44.73
C ALA A 652 -29.63 9.42 44.97
N VAL A 653 -28.77 9.62 43.96
CA VAL A 653 -27.98 10.84 43.87
C VAL A 653 -28.54 11.64 42.71
N VAL A 654 -29.45 12.57 43.04
CA VAL A 654 -29.74 13.72 42.20
C VAL A 654 -28.49 14.60 42.26
N ARG A 655 -27.51 14.34 41.37
CA ARG A 655 -26.37 15.25 41.17
C ARG A 655 -26.87 16.43 40.35
N THR A 656 -26.64 17.64 40.84
CA THR A 656 -26.93 18.87 40.10
C THR A 656 -25.94 19.01 38.94
N ALA A 657 -26.43 19.57 37.82
CA ALA A 657 -25.65 19.75 36.59
C ALA A 657 -24.31 20.48 36.80
N SER A 658 -24.22 21.39 37.80
CA SER A 658 -23.00 22.14 38.09
C SER A 658 -21.87 21.31 38.69
N THR A 659 -22.17 20.33 39.55
CA THR A 659 -21.16 19.42 40.11
C THR A 659 -20.71 18.36 39.09
N PHE A 660 -21.55 18.07 38.11
CA PHE A 660 -21.22 17.15 37.02
C PHE A 660 -20.27 17.81 36.02
N ASP A 661 -20.41 19.12 35.75
CA ASP A 661 -19.51 19.88 34.88
C ASP A 661 -18.09 20.04 35.47
N GLU A 662 -17.94 20.17 36.79
CA GLU A 662 -16.63 20.20 37.47
C GLU A 662 -15.94 18.82 37.50
N GLU A 663 -16.67 17.72 37.73
CA GLU A 663 -16.13 16.36 37.54
C GLU A 663 -15.83 16.07 36.04
N LEU A 664 -16.56 16.68 35.10
CA LEU A 664 -16.34 16.55 33.65
C LEU A 664 -15.07 17.22 33.16
N ALA A 665 -14.66 18.32 33.80
CA ALA A 665 -13.38 18.96 33.54
C ALA A 665 -12.20 18.05 33.92
N ASP A 666 -12.41 17.14 34.88
CA ASP A 666 -11.44 16.16 35.38
C ASP A 666 -11.52 14.80 34.65
N LEU A 667 -12.49 14.61 33.73
CA LEU A 667 -12.63 13.41 32.89
C LEU A 667 -11.72 13.39 31.65
N THR A 668 -10.77 14.32 31.54
CA THR A 668 -9.59 14.07 30.69
C THR A 668 -8.82 12.93 31.33
N GLU A 669 -8.93 11.72 30.75
CA GLU A 669 -8.04 10.60 31.09
C GLU A 669 -6.64 11.14 31.27
N SER A 670 -6.08 10.94 32.46
CA SER A 670 -4.67 11.24 32.67
C SER A 670 -3.89 10.45 31.64
N ASP A 671 -2.92 11.14 31.00
CA ASP A 671 -2.05 10.48 30.04
C ASP A 671 -1.46 9.23 30.71
N LYS A 672 -1.42 8.11 29.98
CA LYS A 672 -0.65 6.94 30.42
C LYS A 672 0.77 7.42 30.76
N VAL A 673 1.33 6.90 31.86
CA VAL A 673 2.71 7.23 32.26
C VAL A 673 3.68 6.95 31.12
N ASP A 674 3.52 5.79 30.49
CA ASP A 674 4.22 5.41 29.28
C ASP A 674 3.26 5.47 28.08
N LEU A 675 3.63 6.26 27.07
CA LEU A 675 2.83 6.45 25.86
C LEU A 675 3.09 5.34 24.84
N ASP A 676 2.04 4.94 24.13
CA ASP A 676 2.14 4.00 23.01
C ASP A 676 2.81 4.62 21.77
N TRP A 677 3.34 3.81 20.86
CA TRP A 677 3.94 4.29 19.60
C TRP A 677 2.98 5.16 18.77
N SER A 678 1.73 4.74 18.63
CA SER A 678 0.69 5.50 17.92
C SER A 678 0.49 6.91 18.49
N ILE A 679 0.49 7.05 19.82
CA ILE A 679 0.36 8.34 20.53
C ILE A 679 1.57 9.22 20.22
N VAL A 680 2.78 8.67 20.34
CA VAL A 680 4.03 9.40 20.07
C VAL A 680 4.07 9.89 18.62
N MET A 681 3.60 9.08 17.66
CA MET A 681 3.52 9.50 16.25
C MET A 681 2.54 10.65 16.04
N LYS A 682 1.30 10.50 16.52
CA LYS A 682 0.28 11.55 16.39
C LYS A 682 0.76 12.86 16.98
N ARG A 683 1.19 12.86 18.24
CA ARG A 683 1.64 14.07 18.94
C ARG A 683 2.88 14.68 18.29
N THR A 684 3.78 13.86 17.73
CA THR A 684 4.95 14.35 16.98
C THR A 684 4.55 15.08 15.71
N PHE A 685 3.64 14.53 14.91
CA PHE A 685 3.23 15.19 13.67
C PHE A 685 2.43 16.46 13.95
N GLU A 686 1.55 16.44 14.95
CA GLU A 686 0.78 17.60 15.36
C GLU A 686 1.66 18.74 15.89
N ALA A 687 2.69 18.41 16.70
CA ALA A 687 3.65 19.39 17.20
C ALA A 687 4.40 20.14 16.09
N TYR A 688 4.64 19.50 14.94
CA TYR A 688 5.22 20.18 13.78
C TYR A 688 4.28 21.26 13.23
N ILE A 689 2.99 20.93 13.04
CA ILE A 689 2.00 21.89 12.56
C ILE A 689 1.75 23.02 13.57
N ARG A 690 1.84 22.73 14.88
CA ARG A 690 1.82 23.76 15.94
C ARG A 690 3.05 24.67 15.94
N GLY A 691 4.13 24.29 15.26
CA GLY A 691 5.39 25.03 15.28
C GLY A 691 6.16 24.87 16.60
N GLU A 692 5.95 23.76 17.30
CA GLU A 692 6.65 23.42 18.56
C GLU A 692 7.93 22.62 18.31
N ARG A 693 8.03 22.00 17.14
CA ARG A 693 9.21 21.25 16.69
C ARG A 693 9.37 21.36 15.18
N PRO A 694 10.57 21.14 14.63
CA PRO A 694 10.73 21.00 13.19
C PRO A 694 10.21 19.65 12.71
N ASN A 695 10.10 19.52 11.39
CA ASN A 695 9.83 18.25 10.74
C ASN A 695 11.01 17.27 10.85
N MET A 696 10.90 16.10 10.22
CA MET A 696 11.95 15.06 10.26
C MET A 696 13.35 15.56 9.83
N TYR A 697 13.41 16.58 8.97
CA TYR A 697 14.63 17.11 8.36
C TYR A 697 15.10 18.43 8.97
N GLY A 698 14.53 18.85 10.11
CA GLY A 698 14.95 20.06 10.82
C GLY A 698 14.32 21.36 10.31
N GLU A 699 13.29 21.28 9.46
CA GLU A 699 12.62 22.45 8.89
C GLU A 699 11.39 22.84 9.73
N TRP A 700 11.29 24.12 10.11
CA TRP A 700 10.17 24.65 10.89
C TRP A 700 9.05 25.13 9.98
N ILE A 701 7.80 24.82 10.34
CA ILE A 701 6.66 25.38 9.62
C ILE A 701 6.66 26.91 9.78
N LYS A 702 6.37 27.60 8.70
CA LYS A 702 6.04 29.03 8.71
C LYS A 702 4.55 29.18 8.41
N TRP A 703 3.88 30.01 9.19
CA TRP A 703 2.44 30.22 9.14
C TRP A 703 2.06 31.52 8.46
#